data_AF-A0A9N7YEX1-F1
#
_entry.id   AF-A0A9N7YEX1-F1
#
_cell.length_a   1.000
_cell.length_b   1.000
_cell.length_c   1.000
_cell.angle_alpha   90.00
_cell.angle_beta   90.00
_cell.angle_gamma   90.00
#
_symmetry.space_group_name_H-M   'P 1'
#
loop_
_entity.id
_entity.type
_entity.pdbx_description
1 polymer ?
#
loop_
_entity_poly.entity_id
_entity_poly.type
_entity_poly.pdbx_seq_one_letter_code
_entity_poly.pdbx_strand_id
1 'polypeptide(L)'
;MAFGSSLLFVLLLSVWSSAKCDQIPSEVRMECHDRYFLIAADLSFTGKEAHFEAVDGTGVYPITKQYAAVCGYSVSDLPLKGSMELRASYFSCHTDNKDDASFTFTFNLVISHEGGEVTYALNETCSPTLPWSPREVTCEANYLEVSVRSDVVCPTGTKGDDWNAAVQTAYGSATSDWQVMFHKVEEHLKPMELSEARTQGYLFDLTKGRLVMRTPYGQPHSFIKEVNGVPVEVVHATLFSRQSWVVLMVHLEAACSMSEGSYDDAGYMVWETPEALNPLVPGLTNTQVNVGIGGELLEQSVAEEQGFIVEKHNGSVEISIPYNAEGGYRKSFVSGDLYEYYIFHLHLEQIAGDEDHVDTRLRSHRTLLTPLLPRPVFTENLTVHEERVFTIYLGDVPEDVELSAVQLNEHAYVFTNESDYSITKVVHLNNTHGYTLKVPFDDPAVIKKFSKEDEAMKHTLEVNYTLTVLPENEPFFHLTSVVALSDITPPEFEAVCSESGILFKLDHRPFDYLWDIHIGSELLTPELATQQGYILTNDSQSLLLEVPLFTHGYVYGDVALNGFLGTFEILIQYQGTSEVQGSTVKTCPFTTAEFICKGILSVYFEHSGGIPSRSTLLNTQCRPKEAGETRALFSLILNSCGSKIKLGKEYVTYENEISFSRMWIFQKNQPDSSHEIDRVTVQCTYPLAGLHRLFSFFKFESDTTGVGSIVHSSHSTQVQQKPAMVFNTVFQTPVPSTRRTRPVLVKPGHYRRVPTHLQKLNSITRT
;
A
#
# COMPACT_ATOMS: atom_id res chain seq x y z
N MET A 1 -73.87 77.50 15.73
CA MET A 1 -72.93 78.35 16.49
C MET A 1 -71.76 77.44 16.85
N ALA A 2 -70.67 77.49 16.07
CA ALA A 2 -69.41 78.20 16.40
C ALA A 2 -68.65 77.48 17.55
N PHE A 3 -67.38 77.07 17.48
CA PHE A 3 -66.25 77.36 16.59
C PHE A 3 -65.10 76.37 16.92
N GLY A 4 -64.25 76.02 15.93
CA GLY A 4 -62.84 75.60 16.10
C GLY A 4 -62.59 74.10 16.35
N SER A 5 -61.61 73.42 15.76
CA SER A 5 -60.51 73.81 14.88
C SER A 5 -59.98 72.56 14.16
N SER A 6 -59.46 72.78 12.96
CA SER A 6 -58.82 71.86 12.03
C SER A 6 -57.62 71.10 12.62
N LEU A 7 -57.42 69.83 12.24
CA LEU A 7 -56.09 69.21 12.13
C LEU A 7 -56.11 67.95 11.25
N LEU A 8 -55.15 67.92 10.33
CA LEU A 8 -54.85 66.92 9.31
C LEU A 8 -54.90 65.47 9.82
N PHE A 9 -55.58 64.60 9.06
CA PHE A 9 -55.37 63.16 9.08
C PHE A 9 -54.06 62.83 8.35
N VAL A 10 -53.01 62.52 9.10
CA VAL A 10 -51.84 61.79 8.59
C VAL A 10 -52.07 60.31 8.88
N LEU A 11 -52.34 59.54 7.83
CA LEU A 11 -52.32 58.08 7.85
C LEU A 11 -50.87 57.62 8.04
N LEU A 12 -50.48 57.34 9.28
CA LEU A 12 -49.30 56.53 9.59
C LEU A 12 -49.67 55.06 9.37
N LEU A 13 -49.31 54.54 8.19
CA LEU A 13 -49.15 53.12 7.96
C LEU A 13 -48.09 52.61 8.93
N SER A 14 -48.52 51.96 10.01
CA SER A 14 -47.66 51.12 10.82
C SER A 14 -47.18 49.97 9.95
N VAL A 15 -45.96 50.10 9.43
CA VAL A 15 -45.17 48.98 8.94
C VAL A 15 -44.97 48.06 10.15
N TRP A 16 -45.84 47.07 10.29
CA TRP A 16 -45.47 45.84 10.98
C TRP A 16 -44.33 45.25 10.17
N SER A 17 -43.11 45.47 10.64
CA SER A 17 -41.99 44.58 10.36
C SER A 17 -42.47 43.19 10.77
N SER A 18 -42.87 42.40 9.78
CA SER A 18 -43.03 40.97 9.91
C SER A 18 -41.75 40.44 10.55
N ALA A 19 -41.84 40.05 11.82
CA ALA A 19 -40.83 39.23 12.46
C ALA A 19 -40.65 38.02 11.55
N LYS A 20 -39.50 37.94 10.86
CA LYS A 20 -39.04 36.68 10.33
C LYS A 20 -38.90 35.79 11.56
N CYS A 21 -39.76 34.78 11.68
CA CYS A 21 -39.39 33.62 12.47
C CYS A 21 -38.19 33.03 11.73
N ASP A 22 -36.98 33.37 12.17
CA ASP A 22 -35.79 32.68 11.70
C ASP A 22 -36.00 31.22 12.11
N GLN A 23 -36.26 30.37 11.11
CA GLN A 23 -36.45 28.95 11.33
C GLN A 23 -35.13 28.42 11.87
N ILE A 24 -35.18 27.71 13.00
CA ILE A 24 -34.02 27.00 13.53
C ILE A 24 -33.54 26.04 12.42
N PRO A 25 -32.27 26.12 12.01
CA PRO A 25 -31.72 25.26 10.97
C PRO A 25 -31.88 23.78 11.35
N SER A 26 -32.12 22.92 10.37
CA SER A 26 -32.22 21.46 10.58
C SER A 26 -30.92 20.84 11.13
N GLU A 27 -29.82 21.55 10.96
CA GLU A 27 -28.46 21.20 11.35
C GLU A 27 -28.17 21.50 12.83
N VAL A 28 -29.12 22.12 13.55
CA VAL A 28 -29.04 22.39 14.99
C VAL A 28 -30.11 21.59 15.71
N ARG A 29 -29.70 20.79 16.69
CA ARG A 29 -30.58 20.00 17.56
C ARG A 29 -30.52 20.54 18.97
N MET A 30 -31.68 20.59 19.62
CA MET A 30 -31.85 21.00 21.01
C MET A 30 -32.57 19.89 21.75
N GLU A 31 -32.00 19.43 22.85
CA GLU A 31 -32.49 18.27 23.59
C GLU A 31 -32.50 18.54 25.10
N CYS A 32 -33.64 18.30 25.74
CA CYS A 32 -33.77 18.34 27.19
C CYS A 32 -33.43 16.96 27.77
N HIS A 33 -32.27 16.85 28.41
CA HIS A 33 -31.88 15.68 29.19
C HIS A 33 -32.29 15.86 30.67
N ASP A 34 -32.23 14.81 31.49
CA ASP A 34 -32.80 14.82 32.86
C ASP A 34 -32.29 15.97 33.75
N ARG A 35 -31.04 16.41 33.59
CA ARG A 35 -30.39 17.46 34.42
C ARG A 35 -29.61 18.53 33.66
N TYR A 36 -29.57 18.45 32.34
CA TYR A 36 -28.87 19.41 31.50
C TYR A 36 -29.60 19.58 30.18
N PHE A 37 -29.42 20.74 29.57
CA PHE A 37 -29.88 21.03 28.23
C PHE A 37 -28.71 20.89 27.27
N LEU A 38 -28.92 20.21 26.14
CA LEU A 38 -27.92 19.99 25.11
C LEU A 38 -28.32 20.75 23.83
N ILE A 39 -27.38 21.51 23.30
CA ILE A 39 -27.43 21.99 21.91
C ILE A 39 -26.32 21.30 21.15
N ALA A 40 -26.64 20.68 20.02
CA ALA A 40 -25.68 20.08 19.10
C ALA A 40 -25.85 20.69 17.71
N ALA A 41 -24.79 21.22 17.13
CA ALA A 41 -24.79 21.84 15.79
C ALA A 41 -23.75 21.17 14.88
N ASP A 42 -24.09 20.90 13.63
CA ASP A 42 -23.18 20.28 12.66
C ASP A 42 -22.01 21.23 12.30
N LEU A 43 -20.77 20.74 12.37
CA LEU A 43 -19.56 21.50 12.04
C LEU A 43 -19.47 21.88 10.57
N SER A 44 -20.09 21.11 9.66
CA SER A 44 -20.20 21.48 8.25
C SER A 44 -21.07 22.72 8.05
N PHE A 45 -22.02 22.94 8.96
CA PHE A 45 -22.88 24.12 9.00
C PHE A 45 -22.23 25.28 9.76
N THR A 46 -21.66 25.03 10.94
CA THR A 46 -21.10 26.07 11.80
C THR A 46 -19.73 26.57 11.38
N GLY A 47 -18.97 25.80 10.61
CA GLY A 47 -17.59 26.14 10.27
C GLY A 47 -16.68 26.21 11.50
N LYS A 48 -15.50 26.81 11.34
CA LYS A 48 -14.44 26.78 12.39
C LYS A 48 -14.53 27.90 13.42
N GLU A 49 -15.33 28.94 13.18
CA GLU A 49 -15.36 30.17 13.99
C GLU A 49 -16.71 30.38 14.70
N ALA A 50 -17.47 29.32 14.92
CA ALA A 50 -18.74 29.41 15.64
C ALA A 50 -18.55 29.50 17.16
N HIS A 51 -19.50 30.17 17.81
CA HIS A 51 -19.55 30.24 19.27
C HIS A 51 -20.98 30.45 19.76
N PHE A 52 -21.19 30.19 21.06
CA PHE A 52 -22.46 30.38 21.73
C PHE A 52 -22.46 31.63 22.61
N GLU A 53 -23.60 32.29 22.69
CA GLU A 53 -23.88 33.35 23.67
C GLU A 53 -25.11 32.99 24.48
N ALA A 54 -25.11 33.27 25.77
CA ALA A 54 -26.29 33.18 26.63
C ALA A 54 -27.06 34.50 26.60
N VAL A 55 -28.39 34.43 26.62
CA VAL A 55 -29.26 35.61 26.54
C VAL A 55 -30.24 35.62 27.70
N ASP A 56 -30.38 36.77 28.36
CA ASP A 56 -31.42 36.99 29.35
C ASP A 56 -32.03 38.40 29.23
N GLY A 57 -32.89 38.78 30.19
CA GLY A 57 -33.53 40.09 30.21
C GLY A 57 -32.56 41.27 30.43
N THR A 58 -31.28 41.01 30.75
CA THR A 58 -30.25 42.01 31.02
C THR A 58 -29.25 42.17 29.87
N GLY A 59 -29.10 41.18 29.00
CA GLY A 59 -28.27 41.30 27.81
C GLY A 59 -27.90 39.98 27.14
N VAL A 60 -26.83 40.05 26.36
CA VAL A 60 -26.23 38.93 25.62
C VAL A 60 -24.80 38.73 26.13
N TYR A 61 -24.42 37.48 26.41
CA TYR A 61 -23.20 37.12 27.13
C TYR A 61 -22.42 36.04 26.39
N PRO A 62 -21.20 36.32 25.88
CA PRO A 62 -20.42 35.32 25.16
C PRO A 62 -19.93 34.19 26.09
N ILE A 63 -20.15 32.94 25.69
CA ILE A 63 -19.75 31.75 26.45
C ILE A 63 -18.28 31.44 26.18
N THR A 64 -17.38 32.14 26.86
CA THR A 64 -15.94 31.86 26.83
C THR A 64 -15.59 30.65 27.70
N LYS A 65 -14.42 30.01 27.50
CA LYS A 65 -14.00 28.84 28.29
C LYS A 65 -14.03 29.07 29.81
N GLN A 66 -13.58 30.24 30.27
CA GLN A 66 -13.57 30.60 31.70
C GLN A 66 -14.98 30.90 32.22
N TYR A 67 -15.77 31.62 31.43
CA TYR A 67 -17.14 31.96 31.79
C TYR A 67 -18.03 30.73 31.84
N ALA A 68 -17.82 29.79 30.93
CA ALA A 68 -18.56 28.54 30.82
C ALA A 68 -18.56 27.75 32.13
N ALA A 69 -17.37 27.47 32.69
CA ALA A 69 -17.26 26.70 33.93
C ALA A 69 -17.94 27.39 35.13
N VAL A 70 -17.79 28.71 35.29
CA VAL A 70 -18.43 29.47 36.38
C VAL A 70 -19.95 29.49 36.22
N CYS A 71 -20.44 29.56 34.98
CA CYS A 71 -21.85 29.69 34.68
C CYS A 71 -22.58 28.36 34.40
N GLY A 72 -21.92 27.21 34.50
CA GLY A 72 -22.56 25.91 34.34
C GLY A 72 -22.76 25.49 32.90
N TYR A 73 -21.84 25.90 32.02
CA TYR A 73 -21.78 25.52 30.62
C TYR A 73 -20.53 24.68 30.33
N SER A 74 -20.67 23.72 29.44
CA SER A 74 -19.56 22.95 28.86
C SER A 74 -19.72 22.99 27.34
N VAL A 75 -18.68 23.47 26.65
CA VAL A 75 -18.66 23.57 25.18
C VAL A 75 -17.57 22.66 24.66
N SER A 76 -17.95 21.74 23.77
CA SER A 76 -17.06 20.74 23.19
C SER A 76 -17.16 20.76 21.67
N ASP A 77 -16.02 20.96 21.02
CA ASP A 77 -15.90 20.71 19.58
C ASP A 77 -15.62 19.22 19.40
N LEU A 78 -16.46 18.53 18.63
CA LEU A 78 -16.32 17.10 18.30
C LEU A 78 -16.08 16.94 16.79
N PRO A 79 -14.87 17.24 16.28
CA PRO A 79 -14.55 17.17 14.84
C PRO A 79 -14.90 15.83 14.22
N LEU A 80 -14.71 14.73 14.96
CA LEU A 80 -14.96 13.37 14.49
C LEU A 80 -16.44 13.03 14.37
N LYS A 81 -17.28 13.60 15.23
CA LYS A 81 -18.74 13.51 15.13
C LYS A 81 -19.29 14.54 14.13
N GLY A 82 -18.43 15.42 13.60
CA GLY A 82 -18.85 16.54 12.78
C GLY A 82 -19.80 17.48 13.53
N SER A 83 -19.68 17.65 14.84
CA SER A 83 -20.58 18.51 15.61
C SER A 83 -19.90 19.31 16.71
N MET A 84 -20.51 20.43 17.07
CA MET A 84 -20.19 21.28 18.21
C MET A 84 -21.34 21.15 19.22
N GLU A 85 -21.00 20.87 20.48
CA GLU A 85 -21.99 20.63 21.54
C GLU A 85 -21.85 21.65 22.67
N LEU A 86 -22.97 22.18 23.14
CA LEU A 86 -23.11 22.97 24.38
C LEU A 86 -24.00 22.20 25.35
N ARG A 87 -23.46 21.85 26.52
CA ARG A 87 -24.24 21.37 27.66
C ARG A 87 -24.41 22.49 28.69
N ALA A 88 -25.65 22.75 29.09
CA ALA A 88 -25.99 23.72 30.11
C ALA A 88 -26.67 23.04 31.29
N SER A 89 -26.17 23.26 32.51
CA SER A 89 -26.88 22.87 33.74
C SER A 89 -28.24 23.56 33.80
N TYR A 90 -29.24 22.90 34.38
CA TYR A 90 -30.53 23.53 34.66
C TYR A 90 -30.41 24.73 35.61
N PHE A 91 -29.36 24.78 36.42
CA PHE A 91 -29.04 25.93 37.27
C PHE A 91 -28.00 26.86 36.65
N SER A 92 -27.73 26.74 35.34
CA SER A 92 -26.75 27.60 34.67
C SER A 92 -27.16 29.08 34.74
N CYS A 93 -26.20 29.99 34.56
CA CYS A 93 -26.48 31.41 34.45
C CYS A 93 -27.55 31.69 33.38
N HIS A 94 -28.22 32.83 33.45
CA HIS A 94 -29.15 33.30 32.41
C HIS A 94 -30.38 32.40 32.14
N THR A 95 -30.52 31.28 32.85
CA THR A 95 -31.68 30.39 32.75
C THR A 95 -32.82 30.94 33.59
N ASP A 96 -34.01 31.08 33.00
CA ASP A 96 -35.23 31.42 33.75
C ASP A 96 -35.76 30.16 34.44
N ASN A 97 -35.58 30.09 35.76
CA ASN A 97 -36.02 28.98 36.60
C ASN A 97 -37.35 29.31 37.29
N LYS A 98 -38.38 28.53 36.98
CA LYS A 98 -39.68 28.56 37.65
C LYS A 98 -39.82 27.39 38.60
N ASP A 99 -39.59 27.67 39.88
CA ASP A 99 -39.82 26.78 41.03
C ASP A 99 -39.14 25.40 40.89
N ASP A 100 -37.93 25.37 40.30
CA ASP A 100 -37.13 24.15 40.05
C ASP A 100 -37.86 23.09 39.21
N ALA A 101 -38.92 23.47 38.50
CA ALA A 101 -39.79 22.57 37.75
C ALA A 101 -39.78 22.86 36.24
N SER A 102 -39.52 24.11 35.85
CA SER A 102 -39.47 24.55 34.46
C SER A 102 -38.33 25.53 34.25
N PHE A 103 -37.47 25.23 33.27
CA PHE A 103 -36.25 25.95 32.98
C PHE A 103 -36.29 26.43 31.54
N THR A 104 -36.24 27.74 31.33
CA THR A 104 -36.22 28.32 29.98
C THR A 104 -34.80 28.76 29.64
N PHE A 105 -34.25 28.15 28.61
CA PHE A 105 -32.93 28.44 28.08
C PHE A 105 -33.06 29.35 26.87
N THR A 106 -32.23 30.40 26.80
CA THR A 106 -32.14 31.26 25.62
C THR A 106 -30.67 31.47 25.27
N PHE A 107 -30.28 31.04 24.09
CA PHE A 107 -28.93 31.13 23.57
C PHE A 107 -28.93 31.73 22.16
N ASN A 108 -27.80 32.28 21.76
CA ASN A 108 -27.49 32.56 20.37
C ASN A 108 -26.40 31.60 19.91
N LEU A 109 -26.58 31.00 18.74
CA LEU A 109 -25.48 30.38 17.98
C LEU A 109 -25.01 31.39 16.94
N VAL A 110 -23.75 31.79 17.06
CA VAL A 110 -23.15 32.80 16.20
C VAL A 110 -22.15 32.12 15.27
N ILE A 111 -22.33 32.31 13.97
CA ILE A 111 -21.56 31.63 12.91
C ILE A 111 -20.96 32.67 11.98
N SER A 112 -19.65 32.58 11.75
CA SER A 112 -18.92 33.43 10.81
C SER A 112 -18.77 32.74 9.45
N HIS A 113 -19.37 33.31 8.40
CA HIS A 113 -19.16 32.91 7.00
C HIS A 113 -18.51 34.05 6.20
N GLU A 114 -17.99 33.76 5.00
CA GLU A 114 -17.29 34.73 4.12
C GLU A 114 -18.14 35.97 3.73
N GLY A 115 -19.42 36.04 4.10
CA GLY A 115 -20.33 37.17 3.91
C GLY A 115 -20.70 37.96 5.18
N GLY A 116 -20.19 37.58 6.36
CA GLY A 116 -20.51 38.21 7.65
C GLY A 116 -20.91 37.22 8.74
N GLU A 117 -21.19 37.75 9.92
CA GLU A 117 -21.62 36.99 11.10
C GLU A 117 -23.15 36.82 11.08
N VAL A 118 -23.61 35.59 11.28
CA VAL A 118 -25.03 35.22 11.32
C VAL A 118 -25.36 34.69 12.72
N THR A 119 -26.43 35.19 13.30
CA THR A 119 -26.88 34.81 14.65
C THR A 119 -28.20 34.05 14.57
N TYR A 120 -28.23 32.85 15.15
CA TYR A 120 -29.43 32.04 15.31
C TYR A 120 -29.88 32.07 16.76
N ALA A 121 -31.08 32.59 17.01
CA ALA A 121 -31.69 32.57 18.33
C ALA A 121 -32.25 31.16 18.62
N LEU A 122 -31.78 30.56 19.71
CA LEU A 122 -32.11 29.22 20.15
C LEU A 122 -32.80 29.32 21.51
N ASN A 123 -34.07 28.93 21.60
CA ASN A 123 -34.81 28.96 22.84
C ASN A 123 -35.55 27.65 23.07
N GLU A 124 -35.45 27.10 24.27
CA GLU A 124 -36.17 25.88 24.62
C GLU A 124 -36.56 25.91 26.10
N THR A 125 -37.70 25.30 26.43
CA THR A 125 -38.13 25.15 27.82
C THR A 125 -38.12 23.69 28.21
N CYS A 126 -37.26 23.35 29.18
CA CYS A 126 -37.13 22.00 29.69
C CYS A 126 -37.85 21.84 31.03
N SER A 127 -38.25 20.60 31.33
CA SER A 127 -38.78 20.21 32.63
C SER A 127 -38.16 18.87 33.02
N PRO A 128 -37.59 18.74 34.24
CA PRO A 128 -36.99 17.49 34.68
C PRO A 128 -37.98 16.33 34.61
N THR A 129 -37.57 15.20 34.05
CA THR A 129 -38.40 13.99 33.96
C THR A 129 -38.55 13.28 35.30
N LEU A 130 -37.52 13.36 36.15
CA LEU A 130 -37.49 12.79 37.48
C LEU A 130 -37.45 13.90 38.54
N PRO A 131 -38.09 13.70 39.71
CA PRO A 131 -37.93 14.60 40.85
C PRO A 131 -36.45 14.77 41.21
N TRP A 132 -36.11 15.95 41.71
CA TRP A 132 -34.78 16.22 42.24
C TRP A 132 -34.49 15.37 43.48
N SER A 133 -33.33 14.72 43.49
CA SER A 133 -32.85 14.06 44.70
C SER A 133 -32.49 15.10 45.78
N PRO A 134 -32.60 14.76 47.07
CA PRO A 134 -32.26 15.67 48.16
C PRO A 134 -30.86 16.29 48.02
N ARG A 135 -29.88 15.51 47.52
CA ARG A 135 -28.55 15.99 47.13
C ARG A 135 -28.20 15.46 45.73
N GLU A 136 -27.74 16.35 44.87
CA GLU A 136 -27.20 16.01 43.55
C GLU A 136 -25.84 16.67 43.36
N VAL A 137 -24.89 15.93 42.82
CA VAL A 137 -23.55 16.39 42.47
C VAL A 137 -23.31 16.13 41.00
N THR A 138 -22.82 17.13 40.28
CA THR A 138 -22.46 17.05 38.86
C THR A 138 -20.98 17.36 38.70
N CYS A 139 -20.24 16.38 38.23
CA CYS A 139 -18.85 16.46 37.83
C CYS A 139 -18.80 16.57 36.30
N GLU A 140 -18.93 17.79 35.78
CA GLU A 140 -18.85 18.05 34.34
C GLU A 140 -17.37 18.05 33.90
N ALA A 141 -17.09 18.18 32.60
CA ALA A 141 -15.73 18.24 32.07
C ALA A 141 -14.89 19.41 32.62
N ASN A 142 -15.53 20.53 32.99
CA ASN A 142 -14.85 21.79 33.34
C ASN A 142 -15.28 22.42 34.68
N TYR A 143 -16.33 21.92 35.35
CA TYR A 143 -16.76 22.40 36.67
C TYR A 143 -17.35 21.31 37.57
N LEU A 144 -17.42 21.61 38.86
CA LEU A 144 -18.15 20.86 39.87
C LEU A 144 -19.39 21.66 40.27
N GLU A 145 -20.53 20.99 40.40
CA GLU A 145 -21.77 21.56 40.88
C GLU A 145 -22.39 20.66 41.95
N VAL A 146 -22.84 21.23 43.06
CA VAL A 146 -23.61 20.53 44.08
C VAL A 146 -24.91 21.28 44.32
N SER A 147 -26.01 20.55 44.33
CA SER A 147 -27.36 21.04 44.54
C SER A 147 -27.99 20.28 45.69
N VAL A 148 -28.44 20.98 46.73
CA VAL A 148 -29.09 20.39 47.91
C VAL A 148 -30.45 21.01 48.15
N ARG A 149 -31.39 20.23 48.66
CA ARG A 149 -32.74 20.70 49.00
C ARG A 149 -32.69 21.60 50.23
N SER A 150 -33.40 22.73 50.20
CA SER A 150 -33.30 23.81 51.21
C SER A 150 -33.87 23.45 52.59
N ASP A 151 -34.63 22.35 52.70
CA ASP A 151 -35.24 21.86 53.95
C ASP A 151 -34.39 20.78 54.66
N VAL A 152 -33.26 20.36 54.07
CA VAL A 152 -32.37 19.37 54.69
C VAL A 152 -31.59 20.04 55.81
N VAL A 153 -32.10 19.87 57.03
CA VAL A 153 -31.45 20.27 58.28
C VAL A 153 -30.27 19.34 58.55
N CYS A 154 -29.16 19.89 59.04
CA CYS A 154 -27.92 19.18 59.40
C CYS A 154 -28.16 17.80 60.04
N PRO A 155 -27.37 16.76 59.70
CA PRO A 155 -27.30 15.55 60.49
C PRO A 155 -26.88 15.89 61.92
N THR A 156 -27.76 15.67 62.88
CA THR A 156 -27.41 15.69 64.30
C THR A 156 -26.70 14.39 64.66
N GLY A 157 -25.37 14.31 64.44
CA GLY A 157 -24.63 13.10 64.84
C GLY A 157 -23.14 13.05 64.50
N THR A 158 -22.30 13.54 65.41
CA THR A 158 -20.92 13.11 65.74
C THR A 158 -20.01 12.47 64.65
N LYS A 159 -18.93 13.17 64.26
CA LYS A 159 -17.54 12.89 64.72
C LYS A 159 -16.49 13.76 64.01
N GLY A 160 -15.80 14.59 64.80
CA GLY A 160 -14.57 15.30 64.45
C GLY A 160 -14.42 16.57 65.29
N ASP A 161 -13.27 16.75 65.96
CA ASP A 161 -13.01 17.96 66.77
C ASP A 161 -12.96 19.24 65.91
N ASP A 162 -12.56 19.11 64.65
CA ASP A 162 -12.49 20.20 63.66
C ASP A 162 -13.89 20.68 63.22
N TRP A 163 -14.85 19.76 63.10
CA TRP A 163 -16.25 20.06 62.80
C TRP A 163 -16.92 20.91 63.87
N ASN A 164 -16.66 20.60 65.15
CA ASN A 164 -17.19 21.38 66.26
C ASN A 164 -16.62 22.81 66.25
N ALA A 165 -15.33 22.99 65.92
CA ALA A 165 -14.71 24.31 65.85
C ALA A 165 -15.23 25.16 64.67
N ALA A 166 -15.40 24.55 63.49
CA ALA A 166 -15.95 25.19 62.31
C ALA A 166 -17.41 25.64 62.52
N VAL A 167 -18.24 24.77 63.09
CA VAL A 167 -19.64 25.09 63.44
C VAL A 167 -19.71 26.26 64.43
N GLN A 168 -18.90 26.24 65.49
CA GLN A 168 -18.86 27.34 66.47
C GLN A 168 -18.44 28.67 65.82
N THR A 169 -17.51 28.63 64.87
CA THR A 169 -17.03 29.82 64.13
C THR A 169 -18.12 30.38 63.21
N ALA A 170 -18.83 29.52 62.48
CA ALA A 170 -19.98 29.90 61.66
C ALA A 170 -21.11 30.51 62.51
N TYR A 171 -21.48 29.89 63.64
CA TYR A 171 -22.47 30.43 64.57
C TYR A 171 -22.08 31.80 65.15
N GLY A 172 -20.80 32.00 65.49
CA GLY A 172 -20.30 33.24 66.07
C GLY A 172 -20.21 34.40 65.08
N SER A 173 -20.00 34.10 63.80
CA SER A 173 -19.84 35.10 62.73
C SER A 173 -21.12 35.39 61.94
N ALA A 174 -22.15 34.54 62.05
CA ALA A 174 -23.39 34.63 61.28
C ALA A 174 -24.07 36.00 61.35
N THR A 175 -24.21 36.62 60.18
CA THR A 175 -25.04 37.82 59.94
C THR A 175 -26.41 37.42 59.37
N SER A 176 -27.31 38.39 59.14
CA SER A 176 -28.57 38.13 58.43
C SER A 176 -28.37 37.75 56.97
N ASP A 177 -27.26 38.18 56.38
CA ASP A 177 -26.89 37.88 55.01
C ASP A 177 -26.29 36.47 54.92
N TRP A 178 -26.34 35.87 53.73
CA TRP A 178 -25.74 34.56 53.51
C TRP A 178 -24.22 34.67 53.40
N GLN A 179 -23.53 33.80 54.12
CA GLN A 179 -22.07 33.72 54.17
C GLN A 179 -21.61 32.31 53.89
N VAL A 180 -20.40 32.17 53.34
CA VAL A 180 -19.79 30.88 53.05
C VAL A 180 -18.47 30.73 53.78
N MET A 181 -18.23 29.53 54.30
CA MET A 181 -16.94 29.12 54.84
C MET A 181 -16.50 27.84 54.12
N PHE A 182 -15.35 27.90 53.47
CA PHE A 182 -14.73 26.74 52.84
C PHE A 182 -13.97 25.91 53.88
N HIS A 183 -13.89 24.61 53.64
CA HIS A 183 -13.19 23.65 54.50
C HIS A 183 -12.05 23.03 53.73
N LYS A 184 -10.87 23.08 54.31
CA LYS A 184 -9.67 22.45 53.78
C LYS A 184 -8.89 21.81 54.92
N VAL A 185 -8.38 20.61 54.68
CA VAL A 185 -7.65 19.85 55.69
C VAL A 185 -6.49 20.69 56.22
N GLU A 186 -6.41 20.85 57.55
CA GLU A 186 -5.38 21.61 58.28
C GLU A 186 -5.41 23.15 58.09
N GLU A 187 -6.41 23.71 57.42
CA GLU A 187 -6.53 25.17 57.21
C GLU A 187 -7.88 25.71 57.72
N HIS A 188 -7.83 26.63 58.69
CA HIS A 188 -9.01 27.38 59.13
C HIS A 188 -9.23 28.60 58.22
N LEU A 189 -10.13 28.46 57.25
CA LEU A 189 -10.49 29.53 56.34
C LEU A 189 -11.53 30.46 56.97
N LYS A 190 -11.37 31.75 56.74
CA LYS A 190 -12.33 32.75 57.24
C LYS A 190 -13.60 32.71 56.40
N PRO A 191 -14.77 32.93 57.02
CA PRO A 191 -15.99 33.17 56.27
C PRO A 191 -15.87 34.38 55.36
N MET A 192 -16.52 34.30 54.20
CA MET A 192 -16.63 35.38 53.24
C MET A 192 -18.08 35.55 52.77
N GLU A 193 -18.40 36.75 52.30
CA GLU A 193 -19.69 37.07 51.71
C GLU A 193 -19.85 36.37 50.35
N LEU A 194 -21.08 36.04 49.93
CA LEU A 194 -21.32 35.40 48.62
C LEU A 194 -20.87 36.28 47.44
N SER A 195 -20.93 37.60 47.60
CA SER A 195 -20.43 38.54 46.59
C SER A 195 -18.92 38.45 46.42
N GLU A 196 -18.18 38.29 47.52
CA GLU A 196 -16.72 38.07 47.51
C GLU A 196 -16.39 36.71 46.90
N ALA A 197 -17.08 35.64 47.31
CA ALA A 197 -16.90 34.31 46.75
C ALA A 197 -17.12 34.29 45.23
N ARG A 198 -18.11 35.05 44.73
CA ARG A 198 -18.37 35.23 43.29
C ARG A 198 -17.20 35.87 42.54
N THR A 199 -16.55 36.87 43.13
CA THR A 199 -15.35 37.46 42.51
C THR A 199 -14.18 36.49 42.42
N GLN A 200 -14.18 35.44 43.26
CA GLN A 200 -13.18 34.39 43.27
C GLN A 200 -13.58 33.18 42.41
N GLY A 201 -14.71 33.22 41.70
CA GLY A 201 -15.15 32.16 40.78
C GLY A 201 -16.09 31.11 41.38
N TYR A 202 -16.56 31.29 42.61
CA TYR A 202 -17.57 30.44 43.24
C TYR A 202 -18.97 31.02 43.05
N LEU A 203 -19.85 30.27 42.41
CA LEU A 203 -21.23 30.69 42.20
C LEU A 203 -22.14 29.99 43.20
N PHE A 204 -23.00 30.77 43.85
CA PHE A 204 -24.06 30.27 44.72
C PHE A 204 -25.40 30.75 44.19
N ASP A 205 -26.34 29.83 44.03
CA ASP A 205 -27.72 30.14 43.66
C ASP A 205 -28.68 29.61 44.73
N LEU A 206 -29.65 30.46 45.09
CA LEU A 206 -30.58 30.26 46.19
C LEU A 206 -32.00 30.27 45.61
N THR A 207 -32.51 29.09 45.26
CA THR A 207 -33.88 28.96 44.75
C THR A 207 -34.86 28.77 45.91
N LYS A 208 -36.17 28.74 45.62
CA LYS A 208 -37.17 28.46 46.67
C LYS A 208 -37.03 27.05 47.25
N GLY A 209 -36.57 26.09 46.45
CA GLY A 209 -36.49 24.68 46.83
C GLY A 209 -35.08 24.18 47.11
N ARG A 210 -34.04 24.84 46.58
CA ARG A 210 -32.66 24.31 46.56
C ARG A 210 -31.59 25.38 46.73
N LEU A 211 -30.42 24.91 47.16
CA LEU A 211 -29.18 25.66 47.27
C LEU A 211 -28.16 25.02 46.35
N VAL A 212 -27.57 25.81 45.46
CA VAL A 212 -26.62 25.34 44.45
C VAL A 212 -25.28 26.03 44.67
N MET A 213 -24.19 25.25 44.67
CA MET A 213 -22.82 25.75 44.60
C MET A 213 -22.16 25.21 43.34
N ARG A 214 -21.50 26.10 42.59
CA ARG A 214 -20.71 25.74 41.42
C ARG A 214 -19.33 26.36 41.48
N THR A 215 -18.34 25.62 41.01
CA THR A 215 -16.98 26.12 40.89
C THR A 215 -16.20 25.37 39.79
N PRO A 216 -15.32 26.04 39.04
CA PRO A 216 -14.37 25.36 38.15
C PRO A 216 -13.45 24.39 38.92
N TYR A 217 -12.88 23.41 38.24
CA TYR A 217 -11.81 22.58 38.81
C TYR A 217 -10.54 23.42 39.12
N GLY A 218 -9.74 22.97 40.08
CA GLY A 218 -8.44 23.55 40.42
C GLY A 218 -8.50 24.87 41.19
N GLN A 219 -9.59 25.11 41.90
CA GLN A 219 -9.79 26.36 42.65
C GLN A 219 -9.04 26.37 44.00
N PRO A 220 -8.65 27.54 44.54
CA PRO A 220 -7.77 27.60 45.73
C PRO A 220 -8.30 26.90 46.99
N HIS A 221 -9.63 26.83 47.13
CA HIS A 221 -10.30 26.17 48.25
C HIS A 221 -10.74 24.73 47.96
N SER A 222 -10.43 24.16 46.78
CA SER A 222 -10.53 22.72 46.54
C SER A 222 -9.20 22.04 46.91
N PHE A 223 -9.25 20.73 47.11
CA PHE A 223 -8.06 19.92 47.34
C PHE A 223 -8.23 18.54 46.70
N ILE A 224 -7.12 17.95 46.27
CA ILE A 224 -7.10 16.58 45.76
C ILE A 224 -6.77 15.65 46.91
N LYS A 225 -7.59 14.62 47.11
CA LYS A 225 -7.40 13.57 48.11
C LYS A 225 -7.52 12.20 47.43
N GLU A 226 -6.66 11.29 47.82
CA GLU A 226 -6.76 9.89 47.40
C GLU A 226 -7.81 9.17 48.27
N VAL A 227 -8.81 8.57 47.62
CA VAL A 227 -9.89 7.82 48.28
C VAL A 227 -9.90 6.42 47.67
N ASN A 228 -9.52 5.41 48.46
CA ASN A 228 -9.42 4.02 48.01
C ASN A 228 -8.56 3.84 46.74
N GLY A 229 -7.46 4.61 46.59
CA GLY A 229 -6.58 4.57 45.42
C GLY A 229 -6.97 5.53 44.29
N VAL A 230 -8.19 6.08 44.31
CA VAL A 230 -8.69 7.00 43.28
C VAL A 230 -8.38 8.45 43.66
N PRO A 231 -7.76 9.27 42.79
CA PRO A 231 -7.59 10.70 43.03
C PRO A 231 -8.92 11.43 42.85
N VAL A 232 -9.34 12.19 43.87
CA VAL A 232 -10.62 12.90 43.89
C VAL A 232 -10.38 14.36 44.21
N GLU A 233 -10.90 15.25 43.37
CA GLU A 233 -10.97 16.68 43.72
C GLU A 233 -12.22 16.92 44.57
N VAL A 234 -12.00 17.47 45.75
CA VAL A 234 -13.03 17.76 46.74
C VAL A 234 -13.12 19.27 46.94
N VAL A 235 -14.35 19.79 46.86
CA VAL A 235 -14.69 21.12 47.35
C VAL A 235 -15.76 20.99 48.40
N HIS A 236 -15.48 21.56 49.57
CA HIS A 236 -16.36 21.49 50.72
C HIS A 236 -16.56 22.89 51.29
N ALA A 237 -17.83 23.31 51.32
CA ALA A 237 -18.26 24.59 51.85
C ALA A 237 -19.44 24.41 52.82
N THR A 238 -19.54 25.30 53.79
CA THR A 238 -20.74 25.49 54.61
C THR A 238 -21.31 26.86 54.34
N LEU A 239 -22.53 26.87 53.84
CA LEU A 239 -23.32 28.07 53.65
C LEU A 239 -24.15 28.31 54.91
N PHE A 240 -24.13 29.53 55.46
CA PHE A 240 -24.84 29.83 56.69
C PHE A 240 -25.40 31.26 56.73
N SER A 241 -26.50 31.43 57.46
CA SER A 241 -27.19 32.72 57.65
C SER A 241 -27.99 32.71 58.95
N ARG A 242 -28.01 33.84 59.66
CA ARG A 242 -28.83 34.03 60.86
C ARG A 242 -30.24 34.49 60.51
N GLN A 243 -31.20 33.60 60.69
CA GLN A 243 -32.63 33.86 60.58
C GLN A 243 -33.22 34.06 61.98
N SER A 244 -33.26 35.32 62.42
CA SER A 244 -33.71 35.70 63.77
C SER A 244 -32.85 35.05 64.87
N TRP A 245 -33.41 34.15 65.70
CA TRP A 245 -32.70 33.47 66.78
C TRP A 245 -32.04 32.14 66.34
N VAL A 246 -32.27 31.70 65.10
CA VAL A 246 -31.73 30.46 64.53
C VAL A 246 -30.67 30.79 63.49
N VAL A 247 -29.58 30.02 63.45
CA VAL A 247 -28.62 30.04 62.33
C VAL A 247 -28.91 28.83 61.45
N LEU A 248 -29.25 29.08 60.19
CA LEU A 248 -29.33 28.04 59.17
C LEU A 248 -27.91 27.74 58.68
N MET A 249 -27.57 26.46 58.56
CA MET A 249 -26.30 26.01 58.01
C MET A 249 -26.58 24.85 57.05
N VAL A 250 -25.94 24.88 55.90
CA VAL A 250 -26.08 23.85 54.87
C VAL A 250 -24.71 23.44 54.36
N HIS A 251 -24.49 22.13 54.33
CA HIS A 251 -23.25 21.54 53.85
C HIS A 251 -23.32 21.28 52.35
N LEU A 252 -22.39 21.90 51.62
CA LEU A 252 -22.23 21.79 50.18
C LEU A 252 -20.88 21.11 49.93
N GLU A 253 -20.92 19.88 49.45
CA GLU A 253 -19.72 19.09 49.19
C GLU A 253 -19.87 18.43 47.82
N ALA A 254 -18.86 18.62 46.98
CA ALA A 254 -18.70 17.90 45.74
C ALA A 254 -17.35 17.17 45.76
N ALA A 255 -17.38 15.90 45.35
CA ALA A 255 -16.21 15.04 45.26
C ALA A 255 -16.23 14.37 43.88
N CYS A 256 -15.28 14.74 43.02
CA CYS A 256 -15.24 14.30 41.64
C CYS A 256 -13.96 13.52 41.35
N SER A 257 -14.08 12.32 40.77
CA SER A 257 -12.92 11.54 40.33
C SER A 257 -12.12 12.32 39.27
N MET A 258 -10.81 12.34 39.48
CA MET A 258 -9.80 12.92 38.59
C MET A 258 -8.99 11.82 37.90
N SER A 259 -9.46 10.56 37.93
CA SER A 259 -8.83 9.48 37.17
C SER A 259 -8.84 9.82 35.68
N GLU A 260 -7.67 9.73 35.05
CA GLU A 260 -7.51 9.87 33.59
C GLU A 260 -7.92 8.59 32.85
N GLY A 261 -8.17 7.51 33.61
CA GLY A 261 -8.37 6.17 33.10
C GLY A 261 -7.07 5.51 32.62
N SER A 262 -7.16 4.22 32.33
CA SER A 262 -6.08 3.40 31.80
C SER A 262 -6.60 2.48 30.71
N TYR A 263 -5.72 1.99 29.85
CA TYR A 263 -6.09 1.00 28.83
C TYR A 263 -5.39 -0.31 29.16
N ASP A 264 -6.17 -1.38 29.30
CA ASP A 264 -5.65 -2.68 29.68
C ASP A 264 -5.24 -3.53 28.47
N ASP A 265 -4.50 -4.62 28.74
CA ASP A 265 -4.06 -5.55 27.69
C ASP A 265 -5.22 -6.39 27.11
N ALA A 266 -6.39 -6.39 27.76
CA ALA A 266 -7.59 -7.10 27.32
C ALA A 266 -8.44 -6.28 26.32
N GLY A 267 -8.08 -5.02 26.08
CA GLY A 267 -8.72 -4.13 25.11
C GLY A 267 -9.83 -3.27 25.69
N TYR A 268 -9.80 -3.00 26.99
CA TYR A 268 -10.76 -2.13 27.68
C TYR A 268 -10.12 -0.81 28.11
N MET A 269 -10.88 0.26 27.95
CA MET A 269 -10.63 1.54 28.62
C MET A 269 -11.23 1.48 30.01
N VAL A 270 -10.39 1.47 31.04
CA VAL A 270 -10.76 1.36 32.45
C VAL A 270 -10.79 2.75 33.08
N TRP A 271 -11.84 3.05 33.82
CA TRP A 271 -11.97 4.28 34.60
C TRP A 271 -12.55 4.00 35.98
N GLU A 272 -12.07 4.75 36.98
CA GLU A 272 -12.40 4.49 38.38
C GLU A 272 -13.00 5.72 39.06
N THR A 273 -13.94 5.46 39.97
CA THR A 273 -14.52 6.45 40.87
C THR A 273 -14.77 5.83 42.24
N PRO A 274 -14.73 6.60 43.34
CA PRO A 274 -15.13 6.06 44.64
C PRO A 274 -16.59 5.55 44.64
N GLU A 275 -16.84 4.45 45.35
CA GLU A 275 -18.22 3.97 45.56
C GLU A 275 -18.96 4.87 46.56
N ALA A 276 -18.23 5.40 47.56
CA ALA A 276 -18.76 6.35 48.52
C ALA A 276 -18.82 7.76 47.90
N LEU A 277 -20.04 8.26 47.71
CA LEU A 277 -20.29 9.61 47.17
C LEU A 277 -19.94 10.74 48.16
N ASN A 278 -19.73 10.40 49.43
CA ASN A 278 -19.21 11.30 50.45
C ASN A 278 -17.91 10.74 51.06
N PRO A 279 -16.74 11.28 50.73
CA PRO A 279 -15.46 10.80 51.26
C PRO A 279 -15.23 11.14 52.75
N LEU A 280 -16.11 11.92 53.37
CA LEU A 280 -16.07 12.34 54.78
C LEU A 280 -17.05 11.55 55.67
N VAL A 281 -18.00 10.80 55.10
CA VAL A 281 -18.98 9.98 55.84
C VAL A 281 -18.85 8.51 55.43
N PRO A 282 -18.23 7.65 56.25
CA PRO A 282 -18.16 6.22 55.96
C PRO A 282 -19.50 5.54 56.29
N GLY A 283 -20.16 4.99 55.28
CA GLY A 283 -21.37 4.17 55.43
C GLY A 283 -21.49 3.14 54.30
N LEU A 284 -21.88 1.90 54.64
CA LEU A 284 -22.23 0.86 53.66
C LEU A 284 -23.51 1.30 52.95
N THR A 285 -23.39 1.83 51.74
CA THR A 285 -24.54 2.17 50.90
C THR A 285 -24.46 1.33 49.64
N ASN A 286 -25.57 0.68 49.28
CA ASN A 286 -25.66 -0.05 48.02
C ASN A 286 -25.76 0.98 46.88
N THR A 287 -24.63 1.30 46.24
CA THR A 287 -24.60 2.29 45.16
C THR A 287 -25.12 1.67 43.86
N GLN A 288 -26.22 2.18 43.32
CA GLN A 288 -26.64 1.84 41.96
C GLN A 288 -25.78 2.63 40.97
N VAL A 289 -25.37 1.98 39.86
CA VAL A 289 -24.54 2.57 38.83
C VAL A 289 -25.26 2.46 37.49
N ASN A 290 -25.39 3.58 36.78
CA ASN A 290 -25.84 3.61 35.39
C ASN A 290 -24.71 4.22 34.56
N VAL A 291 -24.37 3.61 33.44
CA VAL A 291 -23.20 3.96 32.62
C VAL A 291 -23.60 4.10 31.16
N GLY A 292 -22.97 5.03 30.47
CA GLY A 292 -23.27 5.33 29.08
C GLY A 292 -22.11 6.00 28.36
N ILE A 293 -22.06 5.84 27.04
CA ILE A 293 -21.10 6.53 26.17
C ILE A 293 -21.88 7.42 25.21
N GLY A 294 -21.49 8.69 25.09
CA GLY A 294 -22.11 9.62 24.15
C GLY A 294 -23.46 10.22 24.60
N GLY A 295 -23.81 10.06 25.88
CA GLY A 295 -24.90 10.80 26.54
C GLY A 295 -26.11 9.97 26.96
N GLU A 296 -26.32 8.78 26.40
CA GLU A 296 -27.40 7.87 26.80
C GLU A 296 -26.96 6.99 27.97
N LEU A 297 -27.67 7.07 29.11
CA LEU A 297 -27.39 6.24 30.28
C LEU A 297 -28.12 4.91 30.18
N LEU A 298 -27.39 3.82 30.43
CA LEU A 298 -27.92 2.47 30.53
C LEU A 298 -27.84 1.97 31.97
N GLU A 299 -28.83 1.20 32.38
CA GLU A 299 -28.76 0.44 33.63
C GLU A 299 -27.60 -0.55 33.56
N GLN A 300 -26.91 -0.77 34.68
CA GLN A 300 -25.73 -1.65 34.76
C GLN A 300 -25.92 -2.99 34.02
N SER A 301 -27.04 -3.69 34.24
CA SER A 301 -27.27 -4.99 33.60
C SER A 301 -27.35 -4.91 32.07
N VAL A 302 -27.89 -3.81 31.53
CA VAL A 302 -27.99 -3.59 30.08
C VAL A 302 -26.63 -3.21 29.50
N ALA A 303 -25.84 -2.41 30.22
CA ALA A 303 -24.47 -2.09 29.82
C ALA A 303 -23.59 -3.36 29.81
N GLU A 304 -23.75 -4.25 30.79
CA GLU A 304 -23.05 -5.54 30.85
C GLU A 304 -23.44 -6.46 29.67
N GLU A 305 -24.71 -6.46 29.25
CA GLU A 305 -25.15 -7.16 28.02
C GLU A 305 -24.49 -6.59 26.75
N GLN A 306 -24.11 -5.31 26.75
CA GLN A 306 -23.37 -4.64 25.68
C GLN A 306 -21.83 -4.77 25.82
N GLY A 307 -21.34 -5.52 26.80
CA GLY A 307 -19.93 -5.83 26.98
C GLY A 307 -19.16 -4.88 27.90
N PHE A 308 -19.83 -3.96 28.59
CA PHE A 308 -19.19 -3.18 29.67
C PHE A 308 -18.93 -4.10 30.88
N ILE A 309 -17.93 -3.76 31.68
CA ILE A 309 -17.68 -4.40 32.96
C ILE A 309 -17.79 -3.33 34.04
N VAL A 310 -18.67 -3.54 35.01
CA VAL A 310 -18.85 -2.63 36.16
C VAL A 310 -18.59 -3.41 37.43
N GLU A 311 -17.38 -3.27 37.97
CA GLU A 311 -16.95 -3.98 39.16
C GLU A 311 -16.82 -3.04 40.35
N LYS A 312 -17.19 -3.56 41.52
CA LYS A 312 -17.02 -2.85 42.79
C LYS A 312 -15.92 -3.54 43.56
N HIS A 313 -14.80 -2.86 43.75
CA HIS A 313 -13.62 -3.42 44.40
C HIS A 313 -13.04 -2.43 45.42
N ASN A 314 -12.76 -2.88 46.64
CA ASN A 314 -12.14 -2.05 47.69
C ASN A 314 -12.79 -0.67 47.93
N GLY A 315 -14.10 -0.53 47.68
CA GLY A 315 -14.81 0.75 47.84
C GLY A 315 -14.59 1.76 46.70
N SER A 316 -14.10 1.31 45.54
CA SER A 316 -14.20 1.99 44.25
C SER A 316 -15.15 1.24 43.32
N VAL A 317 -15.71 1.97 42.35
CA VAL A 317 -16.41 1.46 41.19
C VAL A 317 -15.45 1.59 40.01
N GLU A 318 -15.07 0.45 39.44
CA GLU A 318 -14.29 0.34 38.22
C GLU A 318 -15.24 0.10 37.04
N ILE A 319 -15.05 0.87 35.97
CA ILE A 319 -15.85 0.82 34.75
C ILE A 319 -14.89 0.52 33.60
N SER A 320 -15.03 -0.64 32.98
CA SER A 320 -14.23 -1.06 31.83
C SER A 320 -15.09 -1.03 30.58
N ILE A 321 -14.70 -0.17 29.64
CA ILE A 321 -15.42 0.12 28.39
C ILE A 321 -14.69 -0.62 27.26
N PRO A 322 -15.34 -1.52 26.52
CA PRO A 322 -14.67 -2.22 25.43
C PRO A 322 -14.32 -1.25 24.29
N TYR A 323 -13.20 -1.47 23.59
CA TYR A 323 -12.74 -0.55 22.53
C TYR A 323 -13.77 -0.35 21.40
N ASN A 324 -14.65 -1.34 21.17
CA ASN A 324 -15.71 -1.32 20.17
C ASN A 324 -17.07 -0.91 20.75
N ALA A 325 -17.11 -0.29 21.95
CA ALA A 325 -18.34 0.22 22.55
C ALA A 325 -19.05 1.18 21.60
N GLU A 326 -20.37 1.02 21.49
CA GLU A 326 -21.21 1.91 20.73
C GLU A 326 -21.14 3.34 21.29
N GLY A 327 -21.12 4.34 20.41
CA GLY A 327 -20.95 5.75 20.80
C GLY A 327 -19.49 6.19 21.03
N GLY A 328 -18.53 5.27 21.03
CA GLY A 328 -17.09 5.59 21.00
C GLY A 328 -16.62 6.06 19.62
N TYR A 329 -15.61 6.91 19.59
CA TYR A 329 -15.03 7.43 18.34
C TYR A 329 -13.64 6.86 18.11
N ARG A 330 -13.36 6.44 16.88
CA ARG A 330 -12.03 6.00 16.44
C ARG A 330 -11.36 7.11 15.64
N LYS A 331 -10.07 7.33 15.87
CA LYS A 331 -9.26 8.31 15.14
C LYS A 331 -7.91 7.73 14.76
N SER A 332 -7.52 7.92 13.50
CA SER A 332 -6.18 7.63 13.00
C SER A 332 -5.21 8.79 13.28
N PHE A 333 -3.94 8.47 13.50
CA PHE A 333 -2.88 9.43 13.80
C PHE A 333 -1.54 8.98 13.21
N VAL A 334 -0.75 9.91 12.69
CA VAL A 334 0.56 9.60 12.09
C VAL A 334 1.68 10.08 13.00
N SER A 335 2.52 9.16 13.45
CA SER A 335 3.76 9.47 14.17
C SER A 335 4.89 8.56 13.70
N GLY A 336 5.36 8.81 12.48
CA GLY A 336 6.25 7.88 11.76
C GLY A 336 5.45 6.75 11.13
N ASP A 337 4.77 5.96 11.97
CA ASP A 337 3.82 4.92 11.56
C ASP A 337 2.36 5.37 11.69
N LEU A 338 1.44 4.54 11.18
CA LEU A 338 0.00 4.73 11.34
C LEU A 338 -0.45 4.12 12.68
N TYR A 339 -1.10 4.95 13.49
CA TYR A 339 -1.71 4.58 14.76
C TYR A 339 -3.20 4.89 14.73
N GLU A 340 -3.94 4.28 15.65
CA GLU A 340 -5.30 4.68 15.98
C GLU A 340 -5.46 4.84 17.49
N TYR A 341 -6.44 5.63 17.91
CA TYR A 341 -6.86 5.75 19.30
C TYR A 341 -8.36 5.95 19.36
N TYR A 342 -8.93 5.63 20.51
CA TYR A 342 -10.36 5.68 20.76
C TYR A 342 -10.68 6.75 21.80
N ILE A 343 -11.79 7.45 21.57
CA ILE A 343 -12.29 8.54 22.40
C ILE A 343 -13.66 8.14 22.94
N PHE A 344 -13.81 8.17 24.25
CA PHE A 344 -15.05 7.84 24.93
C PHE A 344 -15.55 9.03 25.74
N HIS A 345 -16.75 9.52 25.45
CA HIS A 345 -17.45 10.48 26.30
C HIS A 345 -18.27 9.72 27.32
N LEU A 346 -17.62 9.36 28.43
CA LEU A 346 -18.24 8.65 29.53
C LEU A 346 -19.28 9.54 30.22
N HIS A 347 -20.49 9.02 30.34
CA HIS A 347 -21.54 9.53 31.19
C HIS A 347 -21.85 8.48 32.26
N LEU A 348 -21.67 8.85 33.52
CA LEU A 348 -21.93 7.99 34.67
C LEU A 348 -22.97 8.64 35.58
N GLU A 349 -23.87 7.82 36.13
CA GLU A 349 -24.72 8.16 37.25
C GLU A 349 -24.52 7.14 38.38
N GLN A 350 -24.21 7.63 39.57
CA GLN A 350 -24.16 6.84 40.79
C GLN A 350 -25.26 7.32 41.75
N ILE A 351 -26.05 6.39 42.26
CA ILE A 351 -27.14 6.67 43.21
C ILE A 351 -26.85 5.91 44.50
N ALA A 352 -26.63 6.63 45.59
CA ALA A 352 -26.42 6.06 46.91
C ALA A 352 -27.51 6.54 47.87
N GLY A 353 -28.15 5.61 48.57
CA GLY A 353 -29.11 5.93 49.64
C GLY A 353 -28.44 5.91 51.02
N ASP A 354 -28.63 6.96 51.81
CA ASP A 354 -28.18 7.02 53.21
C ASP A 354 -29.04 6.14 54.16
N GLU A 355 -28.64 5.97 55.43
CA GLU A 355 -29.38 5.23 56.47
C GLU A 355 -30.85 5.71 56.62
N ASP A 356 -31.12 6.98 56.29
CA ASP A 356 -32.44 7.63 56.30
C ASP A 356 -33.19 7.60 54.93
N HIS A 357 -32.70 6.83 53.95
CA HIS A 357 -33.25 6.75 52.57
C HIS A 357 -33.22 8.09 51.81
N VAL A 358 -32.22 8.93 52.12
CA VAL A 358 -31.95 10.18 51.39
C VAL A 358 -31.01 9.87 50.24
N ASP A 359 -31.55 9.81 49.01
CA ASP A 359 -30.74 9.53 47.82
C ASP A 359 -29.79 10.70 47.51
N THR A 360 -28.49 10.41 47.47
CA THR A 360 -27.48 11.26 46.85
C THR A 360 -27.21 10.74 45.44
N ARG A 361 -27.32 11.63 44.45
CA ARG A 361 -26.97 11.31 43.06
C ARG A 361 -25.69 12.03 42.66
N LEU A 362 -24.75 11.29 42.09
CA LEU A 362 -23.54 11.82 41.48
C LEU A 362 -23.60 11.55 39.98
N ARG A 363 -23.41 12.58 39.16
CA ARG A 363 -23.27 12.46 37.70
C ARG A 363 -21.88 12.87 37.30
N SER A 364 -21.22 12.07 36.47
CA SER A 364 -19.89 12.38 35.96
C SER A 364 -19.90 12.38 34.44
N HIS A 365 -19.25 13.39 33.86
CA HIS A 365 -18.93 13.50 32.45
C HIS A 365 -17.41 13.54 32.28
N ARG A 366 -16.85 12.57 31.56
CA ARG A 366 -15.41 12.44 31.33
C ARG A 366 -15.11 12.09 29.88
N THR A 367 -14.04 12.65 29.35
CA THR A 367 -13.48 12.25 28.06
C THR A 367 -12.29 11.34 28.33
N LEU A 368 -12.38 10.09 27.92
CA LEU A 368 -11.33 9.09 28.07
C LEU A 368 -10.69 8.82 26.71
N LEU A 369 -9.37 8.68 26.71
CA LEU A 369 -8.56 8.45 25.51
C LEU A 369 -7.74 7.19 25.70
N THR A 370 -7.75 6.30 24.72
CA THR A 370 -6.78 5.20 24.71
C THR A 370 -5.40 5.72 24.34
N PRO A 371 -4.32 5.01 24.70
CA PRO A 371 -3.01 5.20 24.10
C PRO A 371 -3.05 5.03 22.56
N LEU A 372 -1.99 5.48 21.89
CA LEU A 372 -1.82 5.25 20.46
C LEU A 372 -1.57 3.75 20.20
N LEU A 373 -2.53 3.10 19.54
CA LEU A 373 -2.48 1.69 19.17
C LEU A 373 -1.95 1.55 17.73
N PRO A 374 -0.91 0.74 17.47
CA PRO A 374 -0.39 0.56 16.11
C PRO A 374 -1.46 0.01 15.17
N ARG A 375 -1.61 0.62 13.99
CA ARG A 375 -2.57 0.18 12.96
C ARG A 375 -1.86 -0.11 11.64
N PRO A 376 -1.23 -1.28 11.48
CA PRO A 376 -0.54 -1.61 10.25
C PRO A 376 -1.54 -1.85 9.11
N VAL A 377 -1.28 -1.22 7.96
CA VAL A 377 -1.90 -1.61 6.69
C VAL A 377 -1.04 -2.69 6.03
N PHE A 378 -1.66 -3.57 5.25
CA PHE A 378 -0.94 -4.66 4.60
C PHE A 378 -1.16 -4.66 3.08
N THR A 379 -0.21 -5.26 2.36
CA THR A 379 -0.33 -5.48 0.92
C THR A 379 -0.29 -6.97 0.59
N GLU A 380 -1.16 -7.38 -0.33
CA GLU A 380 -1.25 -8.74 -0.84
C GLU A 380 -1.06 -8.74 -2.36
N ASN A 381 -0.22 -9.64 -2.86
CA ASN A 381 0.02 -9.82 -4.29
C ASN A 381 -0.97 -10.84 -4.87
N LEU A 382 -1.97 -10.37 -5.60
CA LEU A 382 -3.03 -11.15 -6.25
C LEU A 382 -2.79 -11.31 -7.76
N THR A 383 -1.54 -11.17 -8.20
CA THR A 383 -1.16 -11.25 -9.62
C THR A 383 -1.42 -12.63 -10.20
N VAL A 384 -2.17 -12.68 -11.29
CA VAL A 384 -2.37 -13.89 -12.11
C VAL A 384 -1.43 -13.81 -13.31
N HIS A 385 -0.51 -14.77 -13.44
CA HIS A 385 0.58 -14.71 -14.43
C HIS A 385 0.06 -14.67 -15.87
N GLU A 386 -1.01 -15.41 -16.16
CA GLU A 386 -1.64 -15.50 -17.49
C GLU A 386 -2.22 -14.16 -17.95
N GLU A 387 -2.65 -13.31 -17.01
CA GLU A 387 -3.21 -11.99 -17.33
C GLU A 387 -2.13 -10.95 -17.65
N ARG A 388 -0.85 -11.22 -17.31
CA ARG A 388 0.29 -10.31 -17.49
C ARG A 388 0.05 -8.92 -16.88
N VAL A 389 -0.68 -8.86 -15.76
CA VAL A 389 -1.01 -7.63 -15.02
C VAL A 389 -0.73 -7.87 -13.55
N PHE A 390 0.09 -7.01 -12.94
CA PHE A 390 0.22 -6.97 -11.48
C PHE A 390 -1.10 -6.56 -10.87
N THR A 391 -1.64 -7.37 -9.95
CA THR A 391 -2.82 -7.03 -9.16
C THR A 391 -2.41 -7.01 -7.70
N ILE A 392 -2.41 -5.84 -7.08
CA ILE A 392 -1.92 -5.63 -5.71
C ILE A 392 -3.08 -5.09 -4.88
N TYR A 393 -3.36 -5.72 -3.76
CA TYR A 393 -4.41 -5.30 -2.84
C TYR A 393 -3.78 -4.68 -1.58
N LEU A 394 -4.13 -3.44 -1.28
CA LEU A 394 -3.83 -2.75 -0.03
C LEU A 394 -5.06 -2.87 0.88
N GLY A 395 -4.90 -3.50 2.04
CA GLY A 395 -5.99 -3.79 2.99
C GLY A 395 -5.84 -3.08 4.34
N ASP A 396 -6.92 -3.17 5.13
CA ASP A 396 -7.04 -2.62 6.50
C ASP A 396 -6.83 -1.11 6.63
N VAL A 397 -7.14 -0.35 5.58
CA VAL A 397 -7.11 1.11 5.62
C VAL A 397 -8.30 1.63 6.44
N PRO A 398 -8.05 2.38 7.54
CA PRO A 398 -9.07 3.07 8.33
C PRO A 398 -10.08 3.88 7.50
N GLU A 399 -11.35 3.95 7.90
CA GLU A 399 -12.37 4.80 7.25
C GLU A 399 -11.97 6.28 7.10
N ASP A 400 -11.28 6.83 8.10
CA ASP A 400 -10.81 8.22 8.16
C ASP A 400 -9.46 8.45 7.43
N VAL A 401 -9.01 7.47 6.65
CA VAL A 401 -7.75 7.52 5.89
C VAL A 401 -8.03 7.25 4.42
N GLU A 402 -7.63 8.16 3.53
CA GLU A 402 -7.86 8.02 2.09
C GLU A 402 -6.56 7.90 1.30
N LEU A 403 -6.60 7.14 0.20
CA LEU A 403 -5.49 7.08 -0.75
C LEU A 403 -5.46 8.36 -1.60
N SER A 404 -4.39 9.14 -1.49
CA SER A 404 -4.23 10.41 -2.22
C SER A 404 -3.26 10.31 -3.40
N ALA A 405 -2.26 9.43 -3.34
CA ALA A 405 -1.33 9.21 -4.44
C ALA A 405 -0.71 7.82 -4.42
N VAL A 406 -0.24 7.37 -5.58
CA VAL A 406 0.52 6.13 -5.75
C VAL A 406 1.75 6.42 -6.58
N GLN A 407 2.92 6.06 -6.07
CA GLN A 407 4.17 6.14 -6.81
C GLN A 407 4.61 4.73 -7.22
N LEU A 408 4.89 4.55 -8.51
CA LEU A 408 5.34 3.30 -9.11
C LEU A 408 6.80 3.47 -9.53
N ASN A 409 7.73 2.82 -8.81
CA ASN A 409 9.17 3.01 -8.98
C ASN A 409 9.55 4.52 -9.00
N GLU A 410 10.18 5.01 -10.08
CA GLU A 410 10.60 6.41 -10.21
C GLU A 410 9.48 7.38 -10.68
N HIS A 411 8.28 6.88 -11.00
CA HIS A 411 7.18 7.68 -11.53
C HIS A 411 6.07 7.88 -10.49
N ALA A 412 5.83 9.13 -10.10
CA ALA A 412 4.78 9.49 -9.14
C ALA A 412 3.47 9.81 -9.87
N TYR A 413 2.36 9.19 -9.46
CA TYR A 413 1.04 9.42 -9.99
C TYR A 413 0.11 9.95 -8.89
N VAL A 414 -0.57 11.06 -9.17
CA VAL A 414 -1.61 11.59 -8.27
C VAL A 414 -2.90 10.81 -8.52
N PHE A 415 -3.56 10.37 -7.46
CA PHE A 415 -4.85 9.71 -7.58
C PHE A 415 -5.89 10.74 -8.07
N THR A 416 -6.26 10.63 -9.34
CA THR A 416 -7.35 11.38 -9.96
C THR A 416 -8.19 10.35 -10.73
N ASN A 417 -9.50 10.58 -10.88
CA ASN A 417 -10.38 9.69 -11.67
C ASN A 417 -10.00 9.57 -13.17
N GLU A 418 -8.89 10.20 -13.57
CA GLU A 418 -8.34 10.25 -14.93
C GLU A 418 -6.97 9.55 -15.03
N SER A 419 -6.51 8.81 -14.02
CA SER A 419 -5.25 8.08 -14.11
C SER A 419 -5.34 6.86 -15.04
N ASP A 420 -4.27 6.58 -15.78
CA ASP A 420 -4.17 5.46 -16.73
C ASP A 420 -4.22 4.06 -16.06
N TYR A 421 -4.18 4.00 -14.73
CA TYR A 421 -4.17 2.76 -13.93
C TYR A 421 -5.51 2.54 -13.24
N SER A 422 -6.06 1.31 -13.32
CA SER A 422 -7.30 0.99 -12.62
C SER A 422 -7.02 0.76 -11.13
N ILE A 423 -7.36 1.74 -10.31
CA ILE A 423 -7.41 1.63 -8.85
C ILE A 423 -8.88 1.55 -8.43
N THR A 424 -9.25 0.50 -7.70
CA THR A 424 -10.63 0.31 -7.22
C THR A 424 -10.68 0.24 -5.70
N LYS A 425 -11.53 1.08 -5.08
CA LYS A 425 -11.80 1.04 -3.63
C LYS A 425 -12.75 -0.12 -3.30
N VAL A 426 -12.43 -0.87 -2.26
CA VAL A 426 -13.22 -1.98 -1.73
C VAL A 426 -13.59 -1.65 -0.29
N VAL A 427 -14.88 -1.56 0.03
CA VAL A 427 -15.35 -1.23 1.38
C VAL A 427 -15.67 -2.51 2.15
N HIS A 428 -15.22 -2.59 3.41
CA HIS A 428 -15.47 -3.72 4.31
C HIS A 428 -16.48 -3.37 5.39
N LEU A 429 -17.03 -4.41 6.04
CA LEU A 429 -18.04 -4.26 7.11
C LEU A 429 -17.47 -3.83 8.46
N ASN A 430 -16.15 -3.78 8.62
CA ASN A 430 -15.42 -3.48 9.86
C ASN A 430 -14.93 -2.02 9.93
N ASN A 431 -15.58 -1.09 9.24
CA ASN A 431 -15.18 0.32 9.12
C ASN A 431 -13.73 0.49 8.61
N THR A 432 -13.25 -0.46 7.82
CA THR A 432 -12.05 -0.33 7.01
C THR A 432 -12.38 -0.48 5.53
N HIS A 433 -11.43 -0.13 4.69
CA HIS A 433 -11.52 -0.34 3.26
C HIS A 433 -10.15 -0.73 2.72
N GLY A 434 -10.11 -1.08 1.44
CA GLY A 434 -8.90 -1.41 0.73
C GLY A 434 -8.90 -0.83 -0.68
N TYR A 435 -7.75 -0.96 -1.34
CA TYR A 435 -7.52 -0.50 -2.69
C TYR A 435 -6.88 -1.62 -3.51
N THR A 436 -7.46 -1.93 -4.66
CA THR A 436 -6.83 -2.83 -5.63
C THR A 436 -6.19 -2.00 -6.74
N LEU A 437 -4.88 -2.12 -6.89
CA LEU A 437 -4.09 -1.51 -7.95
C LEU A 437 -3.81 -2.56 -9.04
N LYS A 438 -4.07 -2.22 -10.31
CA LYS A 438 -3.69 -3.04 -11.46
C LYS A 438 -2.69 -2.32 -12.37
N VAL A 439 -1.56 -2.97 -12.66
CA VAL A 439 -0.49 -2.44 -13.51
C VAL A 439 -0.04 -3.50 -14.53
N PRO A 440 -0.22 -3.29 -15.84
CA PRO A 440 0.26 -4.23 -16.86
C PRO A 440 1.77 -4.46 -16.80
N PHE A 441 2.24 -5.67 -17.10
CA PHE A 441 3.68 -5.96 -17.15
C PHE A 441 4.40 -5.15 -18.21
N ASP A 442 3.69 -4.72 -19.26
CA ASP A 442 4.24 -3.92 -20.35
C ASP A 442 4.29 -2.42 -20.09
N ASP A 443 3.83 -1.99 -18.90
CA ASP A 443 3.91 -0.61 -18.46
C ASP A 443 5.38 -0.13 -18.30
N PRO A 444 5.71 1.12 -18.69
CA PRO A 444 7.06 1.66 -18.57
C PRO A 444 7.58 1.77 -17.13
N ALA A 445 6.70 1.83 -16.13
CA ALA A 445 7.10 1.82 -14.74
C ALA A 445 7.60 0.44 -14.31
N VAL A 446 7.21 -0.67 -14.96
CA VAL A 446 7.64 -2.02 -14.57
C VAL A 446 9.07 -2.29 -15.03
N ILE A 447 9.95 -2.60 -14.07
CA ILE A 447 11.33 -2.97 -14.38
C ILE A 447 11.35 -4.42 -14.83
N LYS A 448 11.80 -4.65 -16.06
CA LYS A 448 11.96 -6.00 -16.64
C LYS A 448 13.45 -6.34 -16.68
N LYS A 449 13.85 -7.45 -16.05
CA LYS A 449 15.24 -7.92 -16.07
C LYS A 449 15.27 -9.44 -16.20
N PHE A 450 16.13 -9.94 -17.09
CA PHE A 450 16.34 -11.38 -17.21
C PHE A 450 17.11 -11.92 -15.99
N SER A 451 16.59 -12.98 -15.38
CA SER A 451 17.22 -13.70 -14.28
C SER A 451 17.82 -15.00 -14.79
N LYS A 452 19.15 -15.14 -14.72
CA LYS A 452 19.84 -16.39 -15.10
C LYS A 452 19.55 -17.53 -14.13
N GLU A 453 19.29 -17.21 -12.87
CA GLU A 453 19.03 -18.19 -11.80
C GLU A 453 17.64 -18.79 -11.94
N ASP A 454 16.66 -17.98 -12.33
CA ASP A 454 15.26 -18.39 -12.50
C ASP A 454 14.93 -18.82 -13.93
N GLU A 455 15.89 -18.70 -14.87
CA GLU A 455 15.71 -18.93 -16.32
C GLU A 455 14.50 -18.19 -16.92
N ALA A 456 14.13 -17.05 -16.33
CA ALA A 456 12.88 -16.34 -16.62
C ALA A 456 13.05 -14.82 -16.66
N MET A 457 12.10 -14.13 -17.31
CA MET A 457 12.01 -12.68 -17.26
C MET A 457 11.41 -12.27 -15.92
N LYS A 458 12.17 -11.53 -15.11
CA LYS A 458 11.72 -11.00 -13.84
C LYS A 458 11.11 -9.62 -14.06
N HIS A 459 9.82 -9.50 -13.76
CA HIS A 459 9.09 -8.25 -13.69
C HIS A 459 9.07 -7.80 -12.23
N THR A 460 9.53 -6.58 -11.97
CA THR A 460 9.57 -6.00 -10.62
C THR A 460 8.84 -4.67 -10.61
N LEU A 461 7.98 -4.49 -9.61
CA LEU A 461 7.24 -3.25 -9.38
C LEU A 461 7.33 -2.87 -7.91
N GLU A 462 7.97 -1.74 -7.60
CA GLU A 462 7.92 -1.10 -6.29
C GLU A 462 6.77 -0.09 -6.28
N VAL A 463 5.95 -0.15 -5.23
CA VAL A 463 4.77 0.69 -5.07
C VAL A 463 4.85 1.40 -3.73
N ASN A 464 4.73 2.72 -3.76
CA ASN A 464 4.64 3.57 -2.58
C ASN A 464 3.27 4.25 -2.55
N TYR A 465 2.42 3.81 -1.62
CA TYR A 465 1.09 4.37 -1.39
C TYR A 465 1.20 5.58 -0.47
N THR A 466 0.60 6.70 -0.86
CA THR A 466 0.41 7.87 0.00
C THR A 466 -1.02 7.87 0.52
N LEU A 467 -1.16 7.53 1.79
CA LEU A 467 -2.42 7.58 2.54
C LEU A 467 -2.50 8.90 3.29
N THR A 468 -3.68 9.46 3.45
CA THR A 468 -3.90 10.78 4.07
C THR A 468 -4.98 10.67 5.14
N VAL A 469 -4.64 11.01 6.38
CA VAL A 469 -5.58 11.05 7.50
C VAL A 469 -6.45 12.30 7.41
N LEU A 470 -7.77 12.14 7.48
CA LEU A 470 -8.74 13.21 7.41
C LEU A 470 -9.28 13.58 8.81
N PRO A 471 -9.58 14.87 9.08
CA PRO A 471 -9.44 16.03 8.20
C PRO A 471 -8.09 16.77 8.29
N GLU A 472 -7.14 16.30 9.09
CA GLU A 472 -5.85 16.98 9.35
C GLU A 472 -4.94 17.02 8.12
N ASN A 473 -5.21 16.17 7.12
CA ASN A 473 -4.44 15.98 5.89
C ASN A 473 -2.99 15.57 6.13
N GLU A 474 -2.75 14.77 7.16
CA GLU A 474 -1.42 14.22 7.47
C GLU A 474 -1.12 13.00 6.59
N PRO A 475 0.01 12.98 5.85
CA PRO A 475 0.34 11.86 4.97
C PRO A 475 1.08 10.74 5.71
N PHE A 476 0.70 9.50 5.41
CA PHE A 476 1.38 8.27 5.79
C PHE A 476 1.78 7.50 4.53
N PHE A 477 3.00 6.96 4.51
CA PHE A 477 3.56 6.28 3.35
C PHE A 477 3.69 4.78 3.59
N HIS A 478 3.17 3.96 2.68
CA HIS A 478 3.27 2.50 2.74
C HIS A 478 3.97 1.97 1.48
N LEU A 479 5.16 1.39 1.66
CA LEU A 479 5.98 0.85 0.58
C LEU A 479 5.83 -0.67 0.47
N THR A 480 5.68 -1.18 -0.74
CA THR A 480 5.67 -2.61 -1.06
C THR A 480 6.41 -2.90 -2.37
N SER A 481 6.83 -4.14 -2.57
CA SER A 481 7.50 -4.60 -3.79
C SER A 481 6.92 -5.95 -4.21
N VAL A 482 6.49 -6.04 -5.46
CA VAL A 482 5.98 -7.28 -6.05
C VAL A 482 6.84 -7.72 -7.22
N VAL A 483 6.93 -9.03 -7.38
CA VAL A 483 7.73 -9.69 -8.41
C VAL A 483 6.86 -10.73 -9.10
N ALA A 484 6.95 -10.79 -10.42
CA ALA A 484 6.40 -11.86 -11.23
C ALA A 484 7.45 -12.38 -12.21
N LEU A 485 7.45 -13.70 -12.42
CA LEU A 485 8.29 -14.35 -13.42
C LEU A 485 7.45 -14.64 -14.67
N SER A 486 8.06 -14.46 -15.84
CA SER A 486 7.52 -14.91 -17.12
C SER A 486 8.52 -15.85 -17.77
N ASP A 487 8.06 -17.05 -18.13
CA ASP A 487 8.89 -18.05 -18.81
C ASP A 487 9.37 -17.50 -20.16
N ILE A 488 10.64 -17.76 -20.48
CA ILE A 488 11.22 -17.41 -21.77
C ILE A 488 11.56 -18.69 -22.50
N THR A 489 10.93 -18.92 -23.64
CA THR A 489 11.23 -20.07 -24.50
C THR A 489 12.30 -19.70 -25.51
N PRO A 490 13.27 -20.59 -25.80
CA PRO A 490 14.23 -20.36 -26.88
C PRO A 490 13.52 -20.18 -28.23
N PRO A 491 14.10 -19.42 -29.17
CA PRO A 491 13.64 -19.40 -30.55
C PRO A 491 13.66 -20.80 -31.17
N GLU A 492 12.79 -21.06 -32.13
CA GLU A 492 12.81 -22.30 -32.90
C GLU A 492 12.74 -21.95 -34.38
N PHE A 493 13.64 -22.50 -35.19
CA PHE A 493 13.67 -22.22 -36.62
C PHE A 493 12.66 -23.09 -37.38
N GLU A 494 11.89 -22.46 -38.25
CA GLU A 494 11.17 -23.18 -39.30
C GLU A 494 12.15 -23.58 -40.39
N ALA A 495 12.31 -24.88 -40.62
CA ALA A 495 13.28 -25.42 -41.56
C ALA A 495 12.60 -26.10 -42.76
N VAL A 496 12.96 -25.70 -43.98
CA VAL A 496 12.39 -26.19 -45.24
C VAL A 496 13.50 -26.69 -46.17
N CYS A 497 13.26 -27.84 -46.82
CA CYS A 497 14.18 -28.39 -47.81
C CYS A 497 14.00 -27.69 -49.16
N SER A 498 15.10 -27.32 -49.81
CA SER A 498 15.16 -26.79 -51.17
C SER A 498 15.97 -27.76 -52.06
N GLU A 499 15.88 -27.63 -53.38
CA GLU A 499 16.75 -28.37 -54.30
C GLU A 499 18.23 -28.00 -54.12
N SER A 500 18.52 -26.77 -53.68
CA SER A 500 19.88 -26.23 -53.54
C SER A 500 20.46 -26.30 -52.12
N GLY A 501 19.67 -26.71 -51.11
CA GLY A 501 20.10 -26.68 -49.71
C GLY A 501 18.95 -26.73 -48.70
N ILE A 502 19.17 -26.18 -47.51
CA ILE A 502 18.17 -26.06 -46.44
C ILE A 502 17.98 -24.57 -46.13
N LEU A 503 16.71 -24.17 -46.02
CA LEU A 503 16.29 -22.84 -45.62
C LEU A 503 15.83 -22.88 -44.16
N PHE A 504 16.39 -22.02 -43.32
CA PHE A 504 15.96 -21.81 -41.94
C PHE A 504 15.40 -20.41 -41.80
N LYS A 505 14.17 -20.30 -41.28
CA LYS A 505 13.49 -19.04 -41.02
C LYS A 505 13.19 -18.92 -39.53
N LEU A 506 13.49 -17.77 -38.95
CA LEU A 506 13.14 -17.40 -37.59
C LEU A 506 12.40 -16.07 -37.63
N ASP A 507 11.14 -16.04 -37.20
CA ASP A 507 10.40 -14.80 -37.03
C ASP A 507 10.76 -14.16 -35.69
N HIS A 508 11.08 -12.86 -35.69
CA HIS A 508 11.53 -12.15 -34.49
C HIS A 508 10.40 -12.01 -33.48
N ARG A 509 10.67 -12.41 -32.24
CA ARG A 509 9.78 -12.31 -31.08
C ARG A 509 10.39 -11.40 -30.01
N PRO A 510 9.57 -10.85 -29.09
CA PRO A 510 10.10 -10.17 -27.91
C PRO A 510 11.10 -11.07 -27.17
N PHE A 511 12.21 -10.47 -26.71
CA PHE A 511 13.29 -11.14 -25.98
C PHE A 511 14.23 -12.05 -26.79
N ASP A 512 14.11 -12.11 -28.11
CA ASP A 512 15.03 -12.90 -28.94
C ASP A 512 16.51 -12.46 -28.82
N TYR A 513 16.75 -11.20 -28.41
CA TYR A 513 18.09 -10.67 -28.14
C TYR A 513 18.84 -11.36 -26.98
N LEU A 514 18.16 -12.18 -26.18
CA LEU A 514 18.77 -12.95 -25.08
C LEU A 514 19.52 -14.19 -25.57
N TRP A 515 19.28 -14.61 -26.82
CA TRP A 515 19.75 -15.87 -27.38
C TRP A 515 20.82 -15.65 -28.44
N ASP A 516 21.89 -16.43 -28.35
CA ASP A 516 22.96 -16.50 -29.34
C ASP A 516 22.77 -17.73 -30.23
N ILE A 517 22.67 -17.50 -31.54
CA ILE A 517 22.51 -18.55 -32.55
C ILE A 517 23.89 -19.09 -32.93
N HIS A 518 24.09 -20.40 -32.82
CA HIS A 518 25.36 -21.06 -33.11
C HIS A 518 25.21 -22.12 -34.19
N ILE A 519 26.28 -22.31 -34.98
CA ILE A 519 26.43 -23.41 -35.93
C ILE A 519 27.65 -24.21 -35.48
N GLY A 520 27.43 -25.42 -34.96
CA GLY A 520 28.47 -26.17 -34.27
C GLY A 520 28.98 -25.40 -33.05
N SER A 521 30.27 -25.07 -33.02
CA SER A 521 30.91 -24.31 -31.93
C SER A 521 31.04 -22.81 -32.19
N GLU A 522 30.60 -22.31 -33.36
CA GLU A 522 30.82 -20.93 -33.79
C GLU A 522 29.53 -20.11 -33.75
N LEU A 523 29.61 -18.87 -33.25
CA LEU A 523 28.50 -17.92 -33.20
C LEU A 523 28.14 -17.44 -34.62
N LEU A 524 26.87 -17.52 -34.99
CA LEU A 524 26.39 -17.06 -36.30
C LEU A 524 26.46 -15.53 -36.40
N THR A 525 27.44 -15.04 -37.14
CA THR A 525 27.56 -13.64 -37.53
C THR A 525 27.49 -13.49 -39.05
N PRO A 526 27.18 -12.30 -39.59
CA PRO A 526 27.21 -12.05 -41.04
C PRO A 526 28.59 -12.36 -41.66
N GLU A 527 29.67 -12.09 -40.92
CA GLU A 527 31.04 -12.39 -41.34
C GLU A 527 31.27 -13.90 -41.41
N LEU A 528 30.82 -14.65 -40.40
CA LEU A 528 30.92 -16.11 -40.39
C LEU A 528 30.09 -16.73 -41.51
N ALA A 529 28.85 -16.26 -41.69
CA ALA A 529 27.98 -16.72 -42.75
C ALA A 529 28.65 -16.59 -44.13
N THR A 530 29.26 -15.43 -44.39
CA THR A 530 29.99 -15.19 -45.64
C THR A 530 31.21 -16.11 -45.79
N GLN A 531 31.97 -16.34 -44.70
CA GLN A 531 33.14 -17.23 -44.71
C GLN A 531 32.78 -18.69 -44.97
N GLN A 532 31.67 -19.16 -44.40
CA GLN A 532 31.22 -20.56 -44.48
C GLN A 532 30.30 -20.84 -45.69
N GLY A 533 30.00 -19.81 -46.50
CA GLY A 533 29.20 -19.92 -47.72
C GLY A 533 27.68 -19.95 -47.49
N TYR A 534 27.21 -19.48 -46.33
CA TYR A 534 25.79 -19.30 -46.03
C TYR A 534 25.30 -17.94 -46.55
N ILE A 535 24.01 -17.87 -46.87
CA ILE A 535 23.34 -16.61 -47.22
C ILE A 535 22.45 -16.23 -46.04
N LEU A 536 22.89 -15.22 -45.29
CA LEU A 536 22.17 -14.70 -44.13
C LEU A 536 21.49 -13.38 -44.49
N THR A 537 20.18 -13.33 -44.30
CA THR A 537 19.38 -12.11 -44.41
C THR A 537 18.65 -11.89 -43.10
N ASN A 538 18.83 -10.71 -42.50
CA ASN A 538 18.21 -10.37 -41.22
C ASN A 538 17.55 -9.00 -41.38
N ASP A 539 16.23 -8.96 -41.30
CA ASP A 539 15.43 -7.74 -41.34
C ASP A 539 14.73 -7.50 -39.99
N SER A 540 13.85 -6.50 -39.92
CA SER A 540 13.16 -6.16 -38.67
C SER A 540 12.08 -7.16 -38.25
N GLN A 541 11.68 -8.09 -39.12
CA GLN A 541 10.60 -9.05 -38.89
C GLN A 541 11.09 -10.48 -38.77
N SER A 542 12.14 -10.86 -39.50
CA SER A 542 12.65 -12.22 -39.52
C SER A 542 14.14 -12.31 -39.84
N LEU A 543 14.75 -13.40 -39.39
CA LEU A 543 16.07 -13.87 -39.79
C LEU A 543 15.89 -15.08 -40.70
N LEU A 544 16.48 -15.03 -41.89
CA LEU A 544 16.47 -16.09 -42.87
C LEU A 544 17.91 -16.51 -43.18
N LEU A 545 18.20 -17.78 -42.92
CA LEU A 545 19.48 -18.42 -43.15
C LEU A 545 19.31 -19.49 -44.22
N GLU A 546 19.84 -19.20 -45.40
CA GLU A 546 19.98 -20.15 -46.50
C GLU A 546 21.32 -20.86 -46.38
N VAL A 547 21.26 -22.18 -46.32
CA VAL A 547 22.44 -23.05 -46.18
C VAL A 547 22.57 -23.91 -47.44
N PRO A 548 23.32 -23.47 -48.47
CA PRO A 548 23.52 -24.22 -49.70
C PRO A 548 24.18 -25.58 -49.47
N LEU A 549 23.87 -26.55 -50.33
CA LEU A 549 24.52 -27.87 -50.34
C LEU A 549 26.05 -27.73 -50.40
N PHE A 550 26.73 -28.66 -49.73
CA PHE A 550 28.19 -28.74 -49.64
C PHE A 550 28.90 -27.64 -48.83
N THR A 551 28.15 -26.78 -48.15
CA THR A 551 28.74 -25.83 -47.18
C THR A 551 29.21 -26.51 -45.88
N HIS A 552 29.96 -25.76 -45.08
CA HIS A 552 30.42 -26.21 -43.76
C HIS A 552 29.23 -26.51 -42.84
N GLY A 553 29.37 -27.38 -41.84
CA GLY A 553 28.27 -27.75 -40.92
C GLY A 553 27.34 -28.89 -41.38
N TYR A 554 27.26 -29.21 -42.68
CA TYR A 554 26.47 -30.37 -43.14
C TYR A 554 27.09 -31.71 -42.76
N VAL A 555 26.25 -32.62 -42.26
CA VAL A 555 26.52 -34.05 -42.08
C VAL A 555 25.78 -34.83 -43.16
N TYR A 556 26.51 -35.61 -43.95
CA TYR A 556 25.94 -36.42 -45.03
C TYR A 556 25.85 -37.88 -44.61
N GLY A 557 24.67 -38.46 -44.76
CA GLY A 557 24.36 -39.86 -44.44
C GLY A 557 23.67 -40.57 -45.60
N ASP A 558 23.58 -41.90 -45.49
CA ASP A 558 22.75 -42.75 -46.37
C ASP A 558 22.94 -42.52 -47.88
N VAL A 559 24.21 -42.39 -48.30
CA VAL A 559 24.58 -42.25 -49.71
C VAL A 559 24.27 -43.55 -50.47
N ALA A 560 23.32 -43.47 -51.39
CA ALA A 560 22.81 -44.53 -52.25
C ALA A 560 22.66 -44.06 -53.71
N LEU A 561 22.27 -44.96 -54.61
CA LEU A 561 22.04 -44.63 -56.03
C LEU A 561 20.90 -43.63 -56.27
N ASN A 562 19.90 -43.60 -55.39
CA ASN A 562 18.71 -42.75 -55.50
C ASN A 562 18.86 -41.37 -54.82
N GLY A 563 19.93 -41.13 -54.05
CA GLY A 563 20.10 -39.91 -53.29
C GLY A 563 21.06 -40.05 -52.12
N PHE A 564 21.15 -38.97 -51.34
CA PHE A 564 21.78 -38.97 -50.03
C PHE A 564 20.98 -38.07 -49.09
N LEU A 565 21.18 -38.21 -47.79
CA LEU A 565 20.58 -37.34 -46.78
C LEU A 565 21.61 -36.31 -46.33
N GLY A 566 21.21 -35.03 -46.32
CA GLY A 566 21.98 -33.95 -45.70
C GLY A 566 21.28 -33.48 -44.43
N THR A 567 21.98 -33.54 -43.30
CA THR A 567 21.52 -33.04 -42.01
C THR A 567 22.29 -31.79 -41.63
N PHE A 568 21.58 -30.79 -41.14
CA PHE A 568 22.14 -29.55 -40.62
C PHE A 568 21.49 -29.22 -39.27
N GLU A 569 22.29 -28.75 -38.33
CA GLU A 569 21.87 -28.43 -36.97
C GLU A 569 22.24 -27.00 -36.62
N ILE A 570 21.27 -26.26 -36.07
CA ILE A 570 21.44 -24.95 -35.47
C ILE A 570 21.26 -25.10 -33.96
N LEU A 571 22.18 -24.53 -33.19
CA LEU A 571 22.14 -24.55 -31.73
C LEU A 571 21.78 -23.16 -31.21
N ILE A 572 21.05 -23.13 -30.09
CA ILE A 572 20.61 -21.89 -29.45
C ILE A 572 21.10 -21.93 -28.01
N GLN A 573 21.82 -20.87 -27.63
CA GLN A 573 22.48 -20.76 -26.34
C GLN A 573 22.12 -19.42 -25.69
N TYR A 574 22.15 -19.34 -24.35
CA TYR A 574 22.08 -18.04 -23.69
C TYR A 574 23.32 -17.23 -23.97
N GLN A 575 23.13 -15.92 -24.14
CA GLN A 575 24.25 -15.02 -24.36
C GLN A 575 25.32 -15.13 -23.25
N GLY A 576 26.54 -15.44 -23.67
CA GLY A 576 27.71 -15.61 -22.78
C GLY A 576 27.75 -16.90 -21.97
N THR A 577 26.92 -17.90 -22.28
CA THR A 577 27.01 -19.26 -21.77
C THR A 577 27.44 -20.22 -22.88
N SER A 578 27.89 -21.44 -22.54
CA SER A 578 28.16 -22.49 -23.52
C SER A 578 27.14 -23.64 -23.45
N GLU A 579 26.03 -23.41 -22.75
CA GLU A 579 24.99 -24.42 -22.54
C GLU A 579 23.91 -24.31 -23.62
N VAL A 580 23.59 -25.45 -24.23
CA VAL A 580 22.61 -25.54 -25.32
C VAL A 580 21.21 -25.62 -24.73
N GLN A 581 20.40 -24.62 -25.05
CA GLN A 581 19.03 -24.46 -24.55
C GLN A 581 17.98 -24.94 -25.57
N GLY A 582 18.32 -24.86 -26.85
CA GLY A 582 17.51 -25.42 -27.93
C GLY A 582 18.37 -25.83 -29.12
N SER A 583 17.84 -26.72 -29.96
CA SER A 583 18.43 -27.01 -31.26
C SER A 583 17.37 -27.25 -32.31
N THR A 584 17.66 -26.81 -33.53
CA THR A 584 16.85 -27.12 -34.72
C THR A 584 17.68 -27.99 -35.64
N VAL A 585 17.26 -29.25 -35.79
CA VAL A 585 17.90 -30.22 -36.69
C VAL A 585 16.98 -30.46 -37.88
N LYS A 586 17.51 -30.27 -39.10
CA LYS A 586 16.79 -30.59 -40.32
C LYS A 586 17.58 -31.57 -41.17
N THR A 587 16.91 -32.66 -41.55
CA THR A 587 17.42 -33.65 -42.51
C THR A 587 16.60 -33.58 -43.79
N CYS A 588 17.29 -33.39 -44.91
CA CYS A 588 16.69 -33.27 -46.23
C CYS A 588 17.25 -34.31 -47.20
N PRO A 589 16.40 -34.93 -48.04
CA PRO A 589 16.85 -35.80 -49.12
C PRO A 589 17.30 -34.97 -50.31
N PHE A 590 18.47 -35.31 -50.87
CA PHE A 590 19.01 -34.65 -52.05
C PHE A 590 19.33 -35.68 -53.14
N THR A 591 19.10 -35.29 -54.39
CA THR A 591 19.47 -36.09 -55.55
C THR A 591 20.96 -35.99 -55.81
N THR A 592 21.53 -37.07 -56.34
CA THR A 592 22.97 -37.28 -56.40
C THR A 592 23.70 -36.28 -57.32
N ALA A 593 24.69 -35.59 -56.78
CA ALA A 593 25.73 -34.92 -57.56
C ALA A 593 26.71 -35.96 -58.10
N GLU A 594 27.36 -35.71 -59.24
CA GLU A 594 28.28 -36.65 -59.89
C GLU A 594 29.43 -37.14 -58.96
N PHE A 595 29.80 -36.32 -57.96
CA PHE A 595 30.88 -36.58 -56.99
C PHE A 595 30.58 -36.01 -55.60
N ILE A 596 31.00 -36.70 -54.54
CA ILE A 596 31.11 -36.15 -53.19
C ILE A 596 32.55 -36.37 -52.70
N CYS A 597 33.26 -35.26 -52.44
CA CYS A 597 34.67 -35.22 -52.02
C CYS A 597 34.79 -34.60 -50.61
N LYS A 598 34.29 -35.29 -49.58
CA LYS A 598 34.35 -34.84 -48.16
C LYS A 598 34.86 -35.97 -47.27
N GLY A 599 36.16 -36.27 -47.36
CA GLY A 599 36.84 -37.35 -46.59
C GLY A 599 36.60 -38.78 -47.10
N ILE A 600 35.44 -39.04 -47.70
CA ILE A 600 35.11 -40.23 -48.49
C ILE A 600 34.93 -39.77 -49.94
N LEU A 601 35.55 -40.49 -50.87
CA LEU A 601 35.32 -40.34 -52.30
C LEU A 601 34.09 -41.17 -52.67
N SER A 602 32.96 -40.50 -52.92
CA SER A 602 31.77 -41.13 -53.52
C SER A 602 31.64 -40.66 -54.96
N VAL A 603 31.67 -41.61 -55.91
CA VAL A 603 31.63 -41.33 -57.34
C VAL A 603 30.50 -42.12 -57.97
N TYR A 604 29.67 -41.40 -58.72
CA TYR A 604 28.67 -41.97 -59.59
C TYR A 604 29.28 -42.17 -60.97
N PHE A 605 29.33 -43.43 -61.41
CA PHE A 605 29.77 -43.79 -62.74
C PHE A 605 28.57 -44.20 -63.57
N GLU A 606 28.22 -43.38 -64.57
CA GLU A 606 27.15 -43.66 -65.53
C GLU A 606 27.77 -44.10 -66.86
N HIS A 607 27.34 -45.26 -67.37
CA HIS A 607 27.85 -45.77 -68.64
C HIS A 607 26.80 -46.52 -69.46
N SER A 608 26.79 -46.25 -70.76
CA SER A 608 25.98 -46.92 -71.76
C SER A 608 26.80 -48.00 -72.48
N GLY A 609 26.66 -49.27 -72.08
CA GLY A 609 27.21 -50.41 -72.83
C GLY A 609 28.12 -51.39 -72.06
N GLY A 610 28.15 -51.33 -70.73
CA GLY A 610 28.91 -52.27 -69.87
C GLY A 610 28.09 -52.67 -68.65
N ILE A 611 28.48 -53.75 -67.95
CA ILE A 611 27.83 -54.20 -66.71
C ILE A 611 28.46 -53.44 -65.53
N PRO A 612 27.78 -52.45 -64.91
CA PRO A 612 28.40 -51.58 -63.91
C PRO A 612 28.90 -52.36 -62.68
N SER A 613 28.25 -53.46 -62.30
CA SER A 613 28.67 -54.33 -61.18
C SER A 613 30.01 -55.05 -61.37
N ARG A 614 30.55 -55.10 -62.60
CA ARG A 614 31.86 -55.70 -62.92
C ARG A 614 33.00 -54.68 -63.00
N SER A 615 32.71 -53.40 -62.82
CA SER A 615 33.73 -52.37 -62.74
C SER A 615 34.52 -52.48 -61.44
N THR A 616 35.80 -52.12 -61.47
CA THR A 616 36.68 -52.15 -60.29
C THR A 616 37.55 -50.89 -60.22
N LEU A 617 37.95 -50.49 -59.02
CA LEU A 617 38.95 -49.42 -58.83
C LEU A 617 40.37 -49.90 -59.16
N LEU A 618 41.40 -49.04 -58.97
CA LEU A 618 42.82 -49.39 -59.16
C LEU A 618 43.20 -50.67 -58.42
N ASN A 619 42.69 -50.86 -57.21
CA ASN A 619 42.69 -52.16 -56.55
C ASN A 619 41.48 -52.98 -57.02
N THR A 620 41.73 -54.09 -57.71
CA THR A 620 40.72 -54.98 -58.29
C THR A 620 39.82 -55.67 -57.25
N GLN A 621 40.18 -55.64 -55.97
CA GLN A 621 39.33 -56.10 -54.86
C GLN A 621 38.24 -55.09 -54.50
N CYS A 622 38.38 -53.83 -54.89
CA CYS A 622 37.40 -52.78 -54.60
C CYS A 622 36.35 -52.69 -55.71
N ARG A 623 35.15 -53.18 -55.40
CA ARG A 623 33.96 -53.20 -56.26
C ARG A 623 32.99 -52.06 -55.90
N PRO A 624 31.98 -51.76 -56.74
CA PRO A 624 30.97 -50.77 -56.43
C PRO A 624 30.26 -51.13 -55.13
N LYS A 625 29.97 -50.12 -54.31
CA LYS A 625 29.12 -50.25 -53.12
C LYS A 625 27.69 -50.61 -53.52
N GLU A 626 27.23 -50.02 -54.63
CA GLU A 626 25.92 -50.30 -55.22
C GLU A 626 26.03 -50.21 -56.75
N ALA A 627 25.29 -51.04 -57.48
CA ALA A 627 25.29 -51.03 -58.94
C ALA A 627 23.88 -51.29 -59.48
N GLY A 628 23.36 -50.35 -60.27
CA GLY A 628 22.13 -50.49 -61.04
C GLY A 628 22.41 -50.94 -62.48
N GLU A 629 21.42 -50.77 -63.36
CA GLU A 629 21.50 -51.23 -64.76
C GLU A 629 22.52 -50.42 -65.59
N THR A 630 22.59 -49.10 -65.35
CA THR A 630 23.45 -48.16 -66.11
C THR A 630 24.43 -47.38 -65.24
N ARG A 631 24.29 -47.47 -63.91
CA ARG A 631 25.05 -46.67 -62.93
C ARG A 631 25.71 -47.54 -61.87
N ALA A 632 26.91 -47.18 -61.44
CA ALA A 632 27.58 -47.77 -60.28
C ALA A 632 28.03 -46.67 -59.31
N LEU A 633 27.81 -46.90 -58.02
CA LEU A 633 28.29 -46.05 -56.93
C LEU A 633 29.53 -46.68 -56.31
N PHE A 634 30.66 -45.98 -56.43
CA PHE A 634 31.86 -46.30 -55.66
C PHE A 634 31.95 -45.36 -54.47
N SER A 635 32.14 -45.91 -53.27
CA SER A 635 32.33 -45.14 -52.03
C SER A 635 33.54 -45.71 -51.31
N LEU A 636 34.63 -44.95 -51.28
CA LEU A 636 35.88 -45.36 -50.63
C LEU A 636 36.49 -44.24 -49.78
N ILE A 637 37.29 -44.63 -48.80
CA ILE A 637 38.14 -43.70 -48.06
C ILE A 637 39.24 -43.20 -49.01
N LEU A 638 39.56 -41.90 -48.97
CA LEU A 638 40.44 -41.24 -49.96
C LEU A 638 41.80 -41.95 -50.19
N ASN A 639 42.39 -42.53 -49.15
CA ASN A 639 43.68 -43.22 -49.19
C ASN A 639 43.58 -44.75 -49.37
N SER A 640 42.38 -45.32 -49.58
CA SER A 640 42.17 -46.75 -49.75
C SER A 640 42.05 -47.15 -51.23
N CYS A 641 41.85 -48.44 -51.50
CA CYS A 641 41.58 -48.97 -52.85
C CYS A 641 42.58 -48.57 -53.95
N GLY A 642 43.85 -48.37 -53.58
CA GLY A 642 44.93 -48.06 -54.52
C GLY A 642 44.98 -46.60 -54.98
N SER A 643 44.29 -45.67 -54.30
CA SER A 643 44.31 -44.24 -54.64
C SER A 643 45.73 -43.67 -54.65
N LYS A 644 46.07 -42.95 -55.71
CA LYS A 644 47.32 -42.22 -55.88
C LYS A 644 47.16 -40.82 -55.30
N ILE A 645 48.13 -40.37 -54.50
CA ILE A 645 48.11 -39.05 -53.88
C ILE A 645 49.11 -38.15 -54.63
N LYS A 646 48.63 -37.01 -55.15
CA LYS A 646 49.42 -35.97 -55.79
C LYS A 646 49.41 -34.72 -54.92
N LEU A 647 50.57 -34.39 -54.33
CA LEU A 647 50.76 -33.16 -53.56
C LEU A 647 51.19 -32.01 -54.50
N GLY A 648 50.36 -30.98 -54.59
CA GLY A 648 50.68 -29.68 -55.20
C GLY A 648 51.14 -28.66 -54.15
N LYS A 649 51.49 -27.44 -54.58
CA LYS A 649 51.97 -26.37 -53.66
C LYS A 649 50.89 -25.90 -52.68
N GLU A 650 49.63 -25.89 -53.10
CA GLU A 650 48.49 -25.36 -52.33
C GLU A 650 47.30 -26.33 -52.33
N TYR A 651 47.49 -27.57 -52.79
CA TYR A 651 46.41 -28.56 -52.90
C TYR A 651 46.92 -30.00 -52.85
N VAL A 652 46.09 -30.93 -52.39
CA VAL A 652 46.31 -32.38 -52.45
C VAL A 652 45.23 -33.00 -53.32
N THR A 653 45.63 -33.76 -54.33
CA THR A 653 44.71 -34.49 -55.21
C THR A 653 44.79 -35.98 -54.95
N TYR A 654 43.66 -36.59 -54.61
CA TYR A 654 43.48 -38.03 -54.52
C TYR A 654 42.90 -38.52 -55.83
N GLU A 655 43.62 -39.42 -56.50
CA GLU A 655 43.27 -39.95 -57.80
C GLU A 655 43.04 -41.46 -57.71
N ASN A 656 41.94 -41.94 -58.27
CA ASN A 656 41.70 -43.36 -58.49
C ASN A 656 41.25 -43.59 -59.94
N GLU A 657 41.20 -44.83 -60.38
CA GLU A 657 40.85 -45.20 -61.75
C GLU A 657 39.80 -46.30 -61.70
N ILE A 658 38.64 -46.04 -62.30
CA ILE A 658 37.59 -47.02 -62.51
C ILE A 658 37.90 -47.74 -63.81
N SER A 659 38.13 -49.04 -63.72
CA SER A 659 38.35 -49.94 -64.85
C SER A 659 37.09 -50.74 -65.12
N PHE A 660 36.67 -50.82 -66.39
CA PHE A 660 35.50 -51.59 -66.79
C PHE A 660 35.69 -52.21 -68.17
N SER A 661 35.11 -53.39 -68.39
CA SER A 661 35.15 -54.06 -69.69
C SER A 661 33.98 -53.61 -70.55
N ARG A 662 34.24 -53.16 -71.78
CA ARG A 662 33.19 -53.06 -72.81
C ARG A 662 32.77 -54.46 -73.22
N MET A 663 31.46 -54.71 -73.27
CA MET A 663 30.92 -55.93 -73.84
C MET A 663 30.26 -55.58 -75.18
N TRP A 664 30.98 -55.78 -76.28
CA TRP A 664 30.36 -55.73 -77.61
C TRP A 664 29.53 -56.99 -77.81
N ILE A 665 28.25 -56.82 -78.17
CA ILE A 665 27.37 -57.93 -78.53
C ILE A 665 27.93 -58.56 -79.82
N PHE A 666 28.33 -59.81 -79.73
CA PHE A 666 29.05 -60.59 -80.74
C PHE A 666 28.45 -60.52 -82.17
N GLN A 667 29.27 -60.17 -83.17
CA GLN A 667 29.17 -60.78 -84.51
C GLN A 667 30.27 -61.83 -84.65
N LYS A 668 29.85 -63.03 -85.06
CA LYS A 668 30.63 -64.28 -85.10
C LYS A 668 31.83 -64.20 -86.07
N ASN A 669 32.98 -64.70 -85.60
CA ASN A 669 34.18 -65.14 -86.32
C ASN A 669 35.38 -64.17 -86.44
N GLN A 670 36.16 -64.03 -85.35
CA GLN A 670 37.63 -64.01 -85.40
C GLN A 670 38.22 -64.27 -83.99
N PRO A 671 39.29 -65.08 -83.83
CA PRO A 671 39.87 -65.39 -82.51
C PRO A 671 40.96 -64.37 -82.16
N ASP A 672 40.56 -63.17 -81.76
CA ASP A 672 41.32 -62.27 -80.87
C ASP A 672 40.43 -61.10 -80.46
N SER A 673 39.47 -61.34 -79.56
CA SER A 673 38.75 -60.24 -78.91
C SER A 673 39.58 -59.77 -77.73
N SER A 674 40.49 -58.82 -77.94
CA SER A 674 41.04 -58.06 -76.83
C SER A 674 39.86 -57.41 -76.09
N HIS A 675 39.65 -57.80 -74.83
CA HIS A 675 38.76 -57.05 -73.96
C HIS A 675 39.39 -55.67 -73.80
N GLU A 676 38.91 -54.69 -74.55
CA GLU A 676 39.33 -53.30 -74.39
C GLU A 676 38.78 -52.85 -73.03
N ILE A 677 39.68 -52.74 -72.06
CA ILE A 677 39.37 -52.24 -70.71
C ILE A 677 39.46 -50.73 -70.80
N ASP A 678 38.30 -50.09 -70.76
CA ASP A 678 38.23 -48.65 -70.61
C ASP A 678 38.56 -48.26 -69.17
N ARG A 679 39.23 -47.11 -69.04
CA ARG A 679 39.69 -46.58 -67.77
C ARG A 679 39.19 -45.15 -67.64
N VAL A 680 38.60 -44.85 -66.50
CA VAL A 680 38.12 -43.52 -66.17
C VAL A 680 38.81 -43.06 -64.91
N THR A 681 39.51 -41.94 -65.00
CA THR A 681 40.22 -41.38 -63.85
C THR A 681 39.26 -40.51 -63.06
N VAL A 682 39.15 -40.78 -61.75
CA VAL A 682 38.37 -40.01 -60.80
C VAL A 682 39.32 -39.29 -59.85
N GLN A 683 39.13 -37.99 -59.66
CA GLN A 683 40.02 -37.18 -58.84
C GLN A 683 39.23 -36.30 -57.86
N CYS A 684 39.66 -36.23 -56.61
CA CYS A 684 39.23 -35.20 -55.65
C CYS A 684 40.43 -34.34 -55.27
N THR A 685 40.35 -33.03 -55.54
CA THR A 685 41.39 -32.06 -55.19
C THR A 685 40.95 -31.21 -54.01
N TYR A 686 41.73 -31.21 -52.94
CA TYR A 686 41.48 -30.44 -51.73
C TYR A 686 42.52 -29.31 -51.62
N PRO A 687 42.13 -28.08 -51.28
CA PRO A 687 43.10 -27.03 -50.97
C PRO A 687 43.83 -27.36 -49.66
N LEU A 688 45.13 -27.07 -49.62
CA LEU A 688 45.94 -27.10 -48.41
C LEU A 688 45.69 -25.80 -47.64
N ALA A 689 44.62 -25.73 -46.85
CA ALA A 689 44.46 -24.65 -45.90
C ALA A 689 45.57 -24.75 -44.84
N GLY A 690 46.46 -23.76 -44.78
CA GLY A 690 47.44 -23.55 -43.70
C GLY A 690 48.30 -24.76 -43.32
N LEU A 691 49.55 -24.80 -43.79
CA LEU A 691 50.54 -25.85 -43.52
C LEU A 691 50.97 -25.94 -42.03
N HIS A 692 50.08 -26.37 -41.12
CA HIS A 692 50.40 -26.60 -39.71
C HIS A 692 49.93 -27.93 -39.10
N ARG A 693 49.32 -28.85 -39.89
CA ARG A 693 49.12 -30.26 -39.46
C ARG A 693 49.46 -31.27 -40.56
N LEU A 694 50.70 -31.25 -41.01
CA LEU A 694 51.41 -32.44 -41.51
C LEU A 694 52.57 -32.57 -40.51
N PHE A 695 52.64 -33.51 -39.58
CA PHE A 695 52.63 -34.96 -39.74
C PHE A 695 52.22 -35.61 -38.41
N SER A 696 51.07 -36.28 -38.37
CA SER A 696 50.74 -37.25 -37.31
C SER A 696 49.76 -38.25 -37.90
N PHE A 697 50.30 -39.34 -38.46
CA PHE A 697 49.58 -40.51 -38.98
C PHE A 697 48.56 -40.29 -40.12
N PHE A 698 49.00 -40.40 -41.39
CA PHE A 698 48.22 -40.78 -42.60
C PHE A 698 46.70 -40.51 -42.68
N LYS A 699 46.19 -39.43 -42.08
CA LYS A 699 44.78 -39.02 -42.13
C LYS A 699 44.76 -37.53 -42.41
N PHE A 700 44.46 -37.19 -43.66
CA PHE A 700 44.17 -35.82 -44.05
C PHE A 700 42.70 -35.56 -43.76
N GLU A 701 42.42 -34.52 -42.98
CA GLU A 701 41.10 -34.01 -42.69
C GLU A 701 41.07 -32.59 -43.27
N SER A 702 40.22 -32.36 -44.27
CA SER A 702 40.08 -31.05 -44.90
C SER A 702 38.81 -30.40 -44.38
N ASP A 703 38.94 -29.17 -43.89
CA ASP A 703 37.81 -28.36 -43.43
C ASP A 703 36.96 -27.82 -44.60
N THR A 704 37.43 -28.01 -45.83
CA THR A 704 36.81 -27.58 -47.08
C THR A 704 36.47 -28.77 -47.98
N THR A 705 35.35 -28.71 -48.71
CA THR A 705 34.99 -29.72 -49.71
C THR A 705 35.99 -29.72 -50.87
N GLY A 706 36.47 -30.91 -51.22
CA GLY A 706 37.32 -31.08 -52.39
C GLY A 706 36.53 -30.95 -53.69
N VAL A 707 37.22 -30.58 -54.77
CA VAL A 707 36.64 -30.49 -56.12
C VAL A 707 36.81 -31.84 -56.81
N GLY A 708 35.70 -32.46 -57.21
CA GLY A 708 35.67 -33.72 -57.94
C GLY A 708 35.80 -33.52 -59.46
N SER A 709 36.50 -34.41 -60.15
CA SER A 709 36.49 -34.48 -61.63
C SER A 709 36.59 -35.91 -62.14
N ILE A 710 35.84 -36.21 -63.21
CA ILE A 710 36.02 -37.40 -64.05
C ILE A 710 36.78 -37.00 -65.32
N VAL A 711 37.83 -37.76 -65.64
CA VAL A 711 38.55 -37.66 -66.91
C VAL A 711 38.40 -38.99 -67.66
N HIS A 712 37.72 -38.97 -68.81
CA HIS A 712 37.60 -40.12 -69.69
C HIS A 712 38.85 -40.26 -70.56
N SER A 713 39.45 -41.46 -70.61
CA SER A 713 40.57 -41.71 -71.51
C SER A 713 40.08 -42.00 -72.93
N SER A 714 40.00 -40.99 -73.80
CA SER A 714 39.97 -41.20 -75.25
C SER A 714 40.79 -40.14 -75.97
N HIS A 715 41.71 -40.60 -76.82
CA HIS A 715 42.61 -39.82 -77.67
C HIS A 715 41.95 -38.58 -78.30
N SER A 716 42.40 -37.37 -77.91
CA SER A 716 42.47 -36.22 -78.80
C SER A 716 43.33 -35.10 -78.20
N THR A 717 44.45 -34.84 -78.86
CA THR A 717 45.26 -33.63 -78.75
C THR A 717 44.45 -32.41 -79.20
N GLN A 718 44.17 -31.47 -78.31
CA GLN A 718 44.08 -30.04 -78.66
C GLN A 718 44.18 -29.13 -77.43
N VAL A 719 45.17 -28.22 -77.50
CA VAL A 719 45.28 -26.89 -76.89
C VAL A 719 44.82 -26.71 -75.44
N GLN A 720 45.84 -26.57 -74.59
CA GLN A 720 45.79 -26.07 -73.23
C GLN A 720 45.19 -24.65 -73.19
N GLN A 721 43.87 -24.54 -72.97
CA GLN A 721 43.25 -23.31 -72.47
C GLN A 721 43.25 -23.34 -70.96
N LYS A 722 44.02 -22.42 -70.39
CA LYS A 722 44.18 -22.13 -68.97
C LYS A 722 42.82 -21.65 -68.41
N PRO A 723 42.18 -22.33 -67.45
CA PRO A 723 41.03 -21.77 -66.75
C PRO A 723 41.54 -20.65 -65.83
N ALA A 724 41.05 -19.43 -66.04
CA ALA A 724 41.28 -18.33 -65.14
C ALA A 724 40.42 -18.52 -63.88
N MET A 725 41.03 -18.86 -62.75
CA MET A 725 40.42 -18.65 -61.43
C MET A 725 40.74 -17.23 -61.00
N VAL A 726 39.71 -16.37 -60.98
CA VAL A 726 39.76 -15.01 -60.47
C VAL A 726 39.49 -15.08 -58.97
N PHE A 727 40.49 -14.75 -58.16
CA PHE A 727 40.29 -14.37 -56.75
C PHE A 727 40.28 -12.84 -56.69
N ASN A 728 39.17 -12.25 -56.24
CA ASN A 728 39.07 -10.81 -56.04
C ASN A 728 39.93 -10.40 -54.84
N THR A 729 40.94 -9.57 -55.10
CA THR A 729 41.81 -8.95 -54.10
C THR A 729 41.04 -7.89 -53.30
N VAL A 730 40.99 -8.08 -51.98
CA VAL A 730 40.43 -7.14 -51.01
C VAL A 730 41.34 -5.91 -50.86
N PHE A 731 40.73 -4.73 -50.96
CA PHE A 731 41.36 -3.43 -50.73
C PHE A 731 41.71 -3.24 -49.25
N GLN A 732 42.95 -2.85 -48.96
CA GLN A 732 43.39 -2.38 -47.65
C GLN A 732 43.05 -0.89 -47.48
N THR A 733 42.34 -0.54 -46.40
CA THR A 733 42.18 0.85 -45.94
C THR A 733 42.93 1.10 -44.61
N PRO A 734 43.46 2.32 -44.38
CA PRO A 734 44.41 2.59 -43.30
C PRO A 734 43.75 3.01 -41.98
N VAL A 735 44.44 2.66 -40.89
CA VAL A 735 44.13 3.00 -39.49
C VAL A 735 44.23 4.51 -39.22
N PRO A 736 43.26 5.12 -38.49
CA PRO A 736 43.45 6.45 -37.90
C PRO A 736 43.87 6.39 -36.42
N SER A 737 44.64 7.42 -36.06
CA SER A 737 45.37 7.67 -34.83
C SER A 737 44.51 7.89 -33.57
N THR A 738 45.03 7.39 -32.44
CA THR A 738 44.64 7.69 -31.06
C THR A 738 44.89 9.16 -30.67
N ARG A 739 43.96 9.77 -29.93
CA ARG A 739 44.17 11.02 -29.18
C ARG A 739 43.67 10.88 -27.73
N ARG A 740 44.63 11.00 -26.80
CA ARG A 740 44.43 11.13 -25.35
C ARG A 740 43.84 12.49 -24.99
N THR A 741 42.92 12.53 -24.03
CA THR A 741 42.63 13.72 -23.21
C THR A 741 42.54 13.34 -21.73
N ARG A 742 42.98 14.28 -20.89
CA ARG A 742 43.36 14.15 -19.47
C ARG A 742 42.18 14.26 -18.49
N PRO A 743 42.35 13.80 -17.24
CA PRO A 743 41.30 13.72 -16.22
C PRO A 743 41.03 15.07 -15.52
N VAL A 744 39.79 15.28 -15.09
CA VAL A 744 39.35 16.44 -14.29
C VAL A 744 39.11 16.03 -12.84
N LEU A 745 39.64 16.88 -11.96
CA LEU A 745 39.74 16.81 -10.51
C LEU A 745 38.38 17.14 -9.83
N VAL A 746 37.90 16.29 -8.93
CA VAL A 746 36.72 16.53 -8.09
C VAL A 746 37.16 17.18 -6.76
N LYS A 747 36.52 18.31 -6.39
CA LYS A 747 36.67 18.98 -5.08
C LYS A 747 35.66 18.44 -4.05
N PRO A 748 35.99 18.41 -2.75
CA PRO A 748 35.09 17.93 -1.70
C PRO A 748 34.08 19.01 -1.27
N GLY A 749 32.80 18.62 -1.16
CA GLY A 749 31.70 19.46 -0.74
C GLY A 749 31.59 19.62 0.78
N HIS A 750 31.36 20.87 1.19
CA HIS A 750 31.22 21.31 2.58
C HIS A 750 29.90 20.91 3.25
N TYR A 751 30.01 20.57 4.54
CA TYR A 751 28.94 20.51 5.53
C TYR A 751 28.13 21.81 5.59
N ARG A 752 26.79 21.70 5.67
CA ARG A 752 25.90 22.79 6.05
C ARG A 752 24.98 22.36 7.20
N ARG A 753 24.85 23.27 8.17
CA ARG A 753 24.13 23.17 9.43
C ARG A 753 22.61 23.19 9.25
N VAL A 754 21.94 22.44 10.13
CA VAL A 754 20.49 22.39 10.37
C VAL A 754 19.99 23.71 10.98
N PRO A 755 18.86 24.29 10.51
CA PRO A 755 18.18 25.39 11.18
C PRO A 755 17.22 24.88 12.27
N THR A 756 17.24 25.60 13.39
CA THR A 756 16.44 25.44 14.60
C THR A 756 14.99 25.90 14.42
N HIS A 757 14.04 24.96 14.51
CA HIS A 757 12.67 25.23 14.99
C HIS A 757 12.01 23.88 15.36
N LEU A 758 12.18 23.43 16.61
CA LEU A 758 11.41 22.38 17.31
C LEU A 758 12.02 22.18 18.70
N GLN A 759 11.71 23.09 19.62
CA GLN A 759 11.93 22.93 21.06
C GLN A 759 10.58 23.01 21.74
N LYS A 760 9.93 21.86 21.90
CA LYS A 760 8.94 21.49 22.93
C LYS A 760 8.24 20.22 22.48
N LEU A 761 8.78 19.07 22.88
CA LEU A 761 8.10 17.76 22.97
C LEU A 761 9.03 16.63 23.49
N ASN A 762 10.32 16.89 23.73
CA ASN A 762 11.18 15.96 24.45
C ASN A 762 11.12 16.19 25.97
N SER A 763 10.04 15.71 26.60
CA SER A 763 10.03 15.43 28.03
C SER A 763 8.98 14.39 28.42
N ILE A 764 9.02 13.20 27.84
CA ILE A 764 8.57 11.94 28.46
C ILE A 764 9.37 10.82 27.79
N THR A 765 10.46 10.40 28.45
CA THR A 765 11.10 9.07 28.34
C THR A 765 12.34 9.11 29.23
N ARG A 766 12.08 9.17 30.54
CA ARG A 766 13.02 8.77 31.60
C ARG A 766 12.23 8.61 32.89
N THR A 767 11.61 7.43 33.03
CA THR A 767 11.52 6.63 34.25
C THR A 767 11.15 5.23 33.81
#